data_AF-A0A7W2ATS1-F1
#
_entry.id   AF-A0A7W2ATS1-F1
#
_cell.length_a   1.000
_cell.length_b   1.000
_cell.length_c   1.000
_cell.angle_alpha   90.00
_cell.angle_beta   90.00
_cell.angle_gamma   90.00
#
_symmetry.space_group_name_H-M   'P 1'
#
loop_
_entity.id
_entity.type
_entity.pdbx_description
1 polymer ?
#
loop_
_entity_poly.entity_id
_entity_poly.type
_entity_poly.pdbx_seq_one_letter_code
_entity_poly.pdbx_strand_id
1 'polypeptide(L)'
;MRPARFVTAASLFDGHDASINIIRRVLQDQGAEVIHLGHNRSAEEIVTTAIQEDADGIAVSSYQGGHNEFFRFMYDLLQEKGAPWIKLFGGGGGVIVPAEIDALHAYGIERIYSPEEGRDLGLEGMAEDMVARCGNLNGNPVRGERLPQRITRIELGESEVSGEKKIPVIGLTGTGGAGKSSLTDELLRRFLQDFPDRRFAIVSVDPTKRRTGGALLGDRIRINSCDHPRAYVRSLATRSSGVEVPEAIRGAIREVSQDEFDLVLLETSGIGQGDSRVTDLADLSVYVMTPEYGAASQLEKIDMIDYADAIVLNKSDRAGARDAIRDIRKQYRRSRKIFDHEIADDDLPIFGTVASHFNDAGVETFYRYLLEHLGKSESSWQVPSSRLSVSGDDRPAVIPADRSGYLLDIIQTVQEYHKNVRQHSEKVTDIESLDRSAQLLGEDQSQPLKEMARSLEADLPTKIRHLLEQWSEMKEAYSGSELIFKIRDREIREPLHVETLAGTQLSRVSLPKIEGRGDITRWLMLENLPGHFPYTAGVFPFRRRDEHPKRMFAGEGPPEKTNARFHYLCKGEDVHRLSTAFDSVTLYGEDPDRRPDIYGKVGESGVSICTLDDMKKLYDGFDLCAPSTSVSMTINGPAPMILAMFFNTAIDQQVEKYRQEKGSEPDQQAMEEIEQFVLQNVRGTVQADILKEDQAQNTCIFSIDFALRMMGDIQQFFIDEKVRNYYSVSISGYHIAEAGANPITQLAFTLANGLTYIEYYRSRGMDVDDFARNLSFFFSNGLDAEYSVLGRVARRLWAVIMRDLYGANERSQKLKYHIQTSGRSLHAMEIDFNDIRTTLQALMAYYDQCNSL
;
A
#
# COMPACT_ATOMS: atom_id res chain seq x y z
N MET A 1 -8.74 34.03 21.77
CA MET A 1 -7.82 32.96 22.22
C MET A 1 -7.73 31.94 21.09
N ARG A 2 -6.51 31.54 20.69
CA ARG A 2 -6.29 30.55 19.62
C ARG A 2 -6.42 29.13 20.19
N PRO A 3 -6.98 28.16 19.44
CA PRO A 3 -6.97 26.75 19.84
C PRO A 3 -5.55 26.18 19.96
N ALA A 4 -5.39 25.13 20.76
CA ALA A 4 -4.11 24.43 20.86
C ALA A 4 -3.73 23.79 19.52
N ARG A 5 -2.44 23.84 19.17
CA ARG A 5 -1.88 23.28 17.95
C ARG A 5 -0.97 22.10 18.24
N PHE A 6 -1.24 21.01 17.54
CA PHE A 6 -0.47 19.79 17.64
C PHE A 6 0.12 19.40 16.29
N VAL A 7 1.41 19.06 16.28
CA VAL A 7 2.01 18.28 15.19
C VAL A 7 1.89 16.81 15.53
N THR A 8 1.36 16.00 14.62
CA THR A 8 1.17 14.56 14.83
C THR A 8 1.82 13.75 13.72
N ALA A 9 2.61 12.74 14.08
CA ALA A 9 3.33 11.89 13.12
C ALA A 9 3.63 10.50 13.69
N ALA A 10 3.89 9.51 12.83
CA ALA A 10 4.64 8.31 13.22
C ALA A 10 6.15 8.53 13.03
N SER A 11 6.97 7.87 13.85
CA SER A 11 8.43 8.02 13.85
C SER A 11 9.08 7.62 12.51
N LEU A 12 10.38 7.93 12.35
CA LEU A 12 11.14 7.59 11.14
C LEU A 12 11.09 6.07 10.89
N PHE A 13 10.91 5.69 9.62
CA PHE A 13 10.79 4.31 9.15
C PHE A 13 9.67 3.51 9.84
N ASP A 14 8.66 4.21 10.37
CA ASP A 14 7.51 3.58 11.03
C ASP A 14 6.24 3.80 10.21
N GLY A 15 5.69 2.70 9.67
CA GLY A 15 4.43 2.68 8.94
C GLY A 15 3.18 2.55 9.83
N HIS A 16 3.35 2.34 11.14
CA HIS A 16 2.23 2.11 12.08
C HIS A 16 1.52 3.43 12.42
N ASP A 17 0.62 3.85 11.54
CA ASP A 17 -0.11 5.12 11.66
C ASP A 17 -1.49 4.98 12.29
N ALA A 18 -1.98 3.74 12.50
CA ALA A 18 -3.32 3.47 13.00
C ALA A 18 -3.59 4.14 14.37
N SER A 19 -2.63 4.06 15.29
CA SER A 19 -2.73 4.66 16.62
C SER A 19 -2.73 6.19 16.56
N ILE A 20 -1.78 6.80 15.86
CA ILE A 20 -1.69 8.26 15.74
C ILE A 20 -2.88 8.84 14.97
N ASN A 21 -3.44 8.12 14.00
CA ASN A 21 -4.66 8.49 13.29
C ASN A 21 -5.88 8.57 14.23
N ILE A 22 -5.96 7.70 15.23
CA ILE A 22 -7.02 7.76 16.26
C ILE A 22 -6.76 8.95 17.18
N ILE A 23 -5.55 9.09 17.71
CA ILE A 23 -5.19 10.18 18.63
C ILE A 23 -5.44 11.56 18.01
N ARG A 24 -5.03 11.79 16.75
CA ARG A 24 -5.28 13.07 16.08
C ARG A 24 -6.76 13.39 15.89
N ARG A 25 -7.61 12.38 15.69
CA ARG A 25 -9.06 12.57 15.55
C ARG A 25 -9.65 13.02 16.87
N VAL A 26 -9.24 12.38 17.97
CA VAL A 26 -9.68 12.75 19.31
C VAL A 26 -9.19 14.15 19.69
N LEU A 27 -7.93 14.49 19.40
CA LEU A 27 -7.40 15.86 19.60
C LEU A 27 -8.21 16.91 18.81
N GLN A 28 -8.53 16.64 17.55
CA GLN A 28 -9.37 17.53 16.73
C GLN A 28 -10.79 17.68 17.31
N ASP A 29 -11.35 16.59 17.84
CA ASP A 29 -12.69 16.60 18.43
C ASP A 29 -12.72 17.33 19.79
N GLN A 30 -11.58 17.38 20.49
CA GLN A 30 -11.34 18.24 21.68
C GLN A 30 -11.03 19.71 21.32
N GLY A 31 -11.13 20.08 20.04
CA GLY A 31 -11.01 21.46 19.59
C GLY A 31 -9.60 21.91 19.19
N ALA A 32 -8.62 21.00 19.12
CA ALA A 32 -7.27 21.34 18.66
C ALA A 32 -7.18 21.55 17.13
N GLU A 33 -6.25 22.39 16.71
CA GLU A 33 -5.79 22.51 15.32
C GLU A 33 -4.64 21.51 15.11
N VAL A 34 -4.89 20.43 14.37
CA VAL A 34 -3.91 19.34 14.22
C VAL A 34 -3.24 19.41 12.84
N ILE A 35 -1.92 19.63 12.84
CA ILE A 35 -1.04 19.51 11.69
C ILE A 35 -0.58 18.06 11.62
N HIS A 36 -1.12 17.30 10.68
CA HIS A 36 -0.82 15.89 10.58
C HIS A 36 0.21 15.64 9.48
N LEU A 37 1.34 15.01 9.83
CA LEU A 37 2.41 14.69 8.89
C LEU A 37 2.36 13.25 8.35
N GLY A 38 1.42 12.44 8.84
CA GLY A 38 1.31 11.04 8.45
C GLY A 38 2.35 10.17 9.15
N HIS A 39 2.98 9.28 8.39
CA HIS A 39 3.95 8.29 8.86
C HIS A 39 5.34 8.53 8.26
N ASN A 40 6.34 7.76 8.72
CA ASN A 40 7.73 7.85 8.25
C ASN A 40 8.29 9.28 8.29
N ARG A 41 8.37 9.89 9.48
CA ARG A 41 8.90 11.25 9.64
C ARG A 41 10.15 11.28 10.51
N SER A 42 11.20 11.94 10.00
CA SER A 42 12.44 12.15 10.75
C SER A 42 12.21 13.08 11.95
N ALA A 43 13.08 12.99 12.95
CA ALA A 43 13.02 13.90 14.09
C ALA A 43 13.16 15.37 13.64
N GLU A 44 14.01 15.61 12.64
CA GLU A 44 14.24 16.95 12.08
C GLU A 44 13.01 17.49 11.33
N GLU A 45 12.33 16.68 10.52
CA GLU A 45 11.09 17.06 9.83
C GLU A 45 9.99 17.46 10.83
N ILE A 46 9.79 16.64 11.87
CA ILE A 46 8.75 16.87 12.90
C ILE A 46 9.06 18.16 13.67
N VAL A 47 10.30 18.32 14.15
CA VAL A 47 10.71 19.50 14.92
C VAL A 47 10.65 20.76 14.07
N THR A 48 11.15 20.71 12.84
CA THR A 48 11.10 21.85 11.91
C THR A 48 9.66 22.25 11.63
N THR A 49 8.78 21.29 11.39
CA THR A 49 7.34 21.55 11.24
C THR A 49 6.76 22.22 12.48
N ALA A 50 7.00 21.66 13.67
CA ALA A 50 6.45 22.22 14.92
C ALA A 50 6.89 23.66 15.17
N ILE A 51 8.14 23.99 14.84
CA ILE A 51 8.67 25.36 14.93
C ILE A 51 8.02 26.27 13.90
N GLN A 52 7.93 25.86 12.63
CA GLN A 52 7.32 26.66 11.56
C GLN A 52 5.83 26.96 11.83
N GLU A 53 5.13 26.00 12.43
CA GLU A 53 3.71 26.07 12.78
C GLU A 53 3.43 26.75 14.13
N ASP A 54 4.48 27.09 14.89
CA ASP A 54 4.40 27.59 16.26
C ASP A 54 3.48 26.74 17.14
N ALA A 55 3.70 25.42 17.11
CA ALA A 55 2.86 24.43 17.77
C ALA A 55 3.01 24.48 19.30
N ASP A 56 2.00 23.98 20.01
CA ASP A 56 2.03 23.84 21.46
C ASP A 56 2.58 22.48 21.89
N GLY A 57 2.31 21.43 21.10
CA GLY A 57 2.76 20.08 21.36
C GLY A 57 3.03 19.27 20.10
N ILE A 58 3.81 18.21 20.27
CA ILE A 58 4.11 17.20 19.26
C ILE A 58 3.67 15.85 19.84
N ALA A 59 2.90 15.07 19.08
CA ALA A 59 2.53 13.71 19.45
C ALA A 59 3.08 12.71 18.43
N VAL A 60 3.87 11.75 18.89
CA VAL A 60 4.52 10.75 18.04
C VAL A 60 4.15 9.32 18.42
N SER A 61 3.79 8.50 17.45
CA SER A 61 3.75 7.04 17.61
C SER A 61 5.08 6.40 17.18
N SER A 62 5.60 5.46 17.97
CA SER A 62 6.83 4.72 17.64
C SER A 62 6.72 3.24 17.98
N TYR A 63 6.65 2.37 16.97
CA TYR A 63 6.44 0.93 17.08
C TYR A 63 7.59 0.07 16.54
N GLN A 64 8.62 0.67 15.93
CA GLN A 64 9.74 -0.04 15.30
C GLN A 64 10.98 -0.19 16.20
N GLY A 65 10.93 0.32 17.44
CA GLY A 65 12.13 0.49 18.27
C GLY A 65 12.92 1.77 17.92
N GLY A 66 14.05 1.96 18.61
CA GLY A 66 14.87 3.18 18.53
C GLY A 66 14.19 4.44 19.11
N HIS A 67 13.11 4.26 19.90
CA HIS A 67 12.32 5.35 20.44
C HIS A 67 13.09 6.20 21.45
N ASN A 68 14.00 5.61 22.23
CA ASN A 68 14.79 6.37 23.20
C ASN A 68 15.65 7.43 22.51
N GLU A 69 16.38 7.02 21.48
CA GLU A 69 17.22 7.88 20.66
C GLU A 69 16.37 8.91 19.91
N PHE A 70 15.26 8.47 19.33
CA PHE A 70 14.34 9.33 18.57
C PHE A 70 13.76 10.47 19.41
N PHE A 71 13.18 10.17 20.58
CA PHE A 71 12.57 11.18 21.45
C PHE A 71 13.61 12.12 22.06
N ARG A 72 14.76 11.59 22.50
CA ARG A 72 15.85 12.44 23.02
C ARG A 72 16.39 13.38 21.95
N PHE A 73 16.56 12.89 20.72
CA PHE A 73 17.01 13.73 19.63
C PHE A 73 16.00 14.83 19.28
N MET A 74 14.70 14.53 19.24
CA MET A 74 13.67 15.57 19.09
C MET A 74 13.73 16.62 20.21
N TYR A 75 13.91 16.18 21.46
CA TYR A 75 14.04 17.08 22.60
C TYR A 75 15.26 18.00 22.45
N ASP A 76 16.42 17.43 22.15
CA ASP A 76 17.67 18.17 21.97
C ASP A 76 17.56 19.18 20.82
N LEU A 77 16.96 18.78 19.69
CA LEU A 77 16.71 19.67 18.54
C LEU A 77 15.78 20.84 18.91
N LEU A 78 14.76 20.62 19.74
CA LEU A 78 13.90 21.70 20.22
C LEU A 78 14.65 22.68 21.11
N GLN A 79 15.52 22.18 21.99
CA GLN A 79 16.37 23.05 22.82
C GLN A 79 17.35 23.86 21.96
N GLU A 80 18.07 23.18 21.05
CA GLU A 80 19.06 23.79 20.15
C GLU A 80 18.44 24.86 19.25
N LYS A 81 17.28 24.55 18.65
CA LYS A 81 16.58 25.49 17.77
C LYS A 81 15.81 26.57 18.55
N GLY A 82 15.88 26.58 19.89
CA GLY A 82 15.31 27.63 20.74
C GLY A 82 13.79 27.59 20.84
N ALA A 83 13.20 26.38 20.84
CA ALA A 83 11.77 26.14 20.97
C ALA A 83 11.39 25.26 22.18
N PRO A 84 11.90 25.54 23.40
CA PRO A 84 11.73 24.65 24.57
C PRO A 84 10.30 24.59 25.12
N TRP A 85 9.39 25.45 24.66
CA TRP A 85 7.99 25.46 25.10
C TRP A 85 7.15 24.35 24.47
N ILE A 86 7.61 23.77 23.35
CA ILE A 86 6.86 22.75 22.62
C ILE A 86 6.96 21.44 23.41
N LYS A 87 5.80 20.89 23.79
CA LYS A 87 5.72 19.68 24.61
C LYS A 87 5.76 18.41 23.77
N LEU A 88 6.56 17.43 24.20
CA LEU A 88 6.70 16.14 23.51
C LEU A 88 5.84 15.06 24.17
N PHE A 89 4.95 14.46 23.37
CA PHE A 89 4.09 13.34 23.76
C PHE A 89 4.36 12.12 22.88
N GLY A 90 4.16 10.91 23.41
CA GLY A 90 4.31 9.72 22.59
C GLY A 90 3.66 8.44 23.10
N GLY A 91 3.74 7.39 22.29
CA GLY A 91 3.28 6.05 22.62
C GLY A 91 3.76 5.01 21.60
N GLY A 92 3.98 3.78 22.07
CA GLY A 92 4.44 2.66 21.24
C GLY A 92 3.82 1.32 21.63
N GLY A 93 2.69 1.34 22.32
CA GLY A 93 2.10 0.14 22.90
C GLY A 93 3.07 -0.55 23.86
N GLY A 94 3.26 -1.86 23.68
CA GLY A 94 4.20 -2.65 24.49
C GLY A 94 5.67 -2.54 24.08
N VAL A 95 6.00 -1.75 23.04
CA VAL A 95 7.39 -1.59 22.56
C VAL A 95 8.21 -0.72 23.50
N ILE A 96 7.60 0.30 24.11
CA ILE A 96 8.26 1.19 25.07
C ILE A 96 8.00 0.66 26.48
N VAL A 97 9.03 0.11 27.11
CA VAL A 97 8.88 -0.52 28.44
C VAL A 97 8.83 0.52 29.56
N PRO A 98 8.28 0.21 30.75
CA PRO A 98 8.17 1.18 31.86
C PRO A 98 9.48 1.87 32.24
N ALA A 99 10.60 1.14 32.26
CA ALA A 99 11.91 1.71 32.56
C ALA A 99 12.37 2.76 31.52
N GLU A 100 11.99 2.60 30.27
CA GLU A 100 12.28 3.56 29.19
C GLU A 100 11.35 4.77 29.26
N ILE A 101 10.07 4.54 29.60
CA ILE A 101 9.11 5.63 29.88
C ILE A 101 9.67 6.55 30.97
N ASP A 102 10.11 5.98 32.10
CA ASP A 102 10.71 6.73 33.20
C ASP A 102 11.97 7.48 32.76
N ALA A 103 12.83 6.85 31.97
CA ALA A 103 14.05 7.47 31.45
C ALA A 103 13.77 8.63 30.48
N LEU A 104 12.73 8.52 29.65
CA LEU A 104 12.30 9.57 28.74
C LEU A 104 11.67 10.75 29.48
N HIS A 105 10.83 10.49 30.49
CA HIS A 105 10.26 11.57 31.33
C HIS A 105 11.37 12.30 32.11
N ALA A 106 12.33 11.56 32.67
CA ALA A 106 13.47 12.14 33.36
C ALA A 106 14.37 12.99 32.43
N TYR A 107 14.42 12.67 31.13
CA TYR A 107 15.16 13.45 30.14
C TYR A 107 14.49 14.79 29.79
N GLY A 108 13.16 14.85 29.84
CA GLY A 108 12.39 16.06 29.56
C GLY A 108 11.19 15.87 28.61
N ILE A 109 10.90 14.63 28.21
CA ILE A 109 9.67 14.32 27.46
C ILE A 109 8.47 14.50 28.39
N GLU A 110 7.41 15.19 27.92
CA GLU A 110 6.28 15.57 28.76
C GLU A 110 5.46 14.36 29.20
N ARG A 111 5.10 13.48 28.25
CA ARG A 111 4.42 12.23 28.58
C ARG A 111 4.59 11.16 27.50
N ILE A 112 4.76 9.91 27.93
CA ILE A 112 4.66 8.71 27.09
C ILE A 112 3.56 7.87 27.71
N TYR A 113 2.53 7.53 26.93
CA TYR A 113 1.36 6.78 27.42
C TYR A 113 1.56 5.28 27.23
N SER A 114 1.45 4.51 28.32
CA SER A 114 1.51 3.05 28.30
C SER A 114 0.16 2.41 27.93
N PRO A 115 0.13 1.11 27.56
CA PRO A 115 -1.13 0.38 27.35
C PRO A 115 -2.05 0.37 28.57
N GLU A 116 -1.49 0.39 29.79
CA GLU A 116 -2.27 0.41 31.04
C GLU A 116 -2.95 1.76 31.22
N GLU A 117 -2.22 2.86 31.01
CA GLU A 117 -2.79 4.20 31.07
C GLU A 117 -3.86 4.42 29.99
N GLY A 118 -3.67 3.87 28.80
CA GLY A 118 -4.66 3.92 27.73
C GLY A 118 -5.97 3.23 28.10
N ARG A 119 -5.93 2.20 28.97
CA ARG A 119 -7.13 1.56 29.52
C ARG A 119 -7.78 2.42 30.61
N ASP A 120 -6.98 2.98 31.51
CA ASP A 120 -7.48 3.71 32.67
C ASP A 120 -8.07 5.08 32.30
N LEU A 121 -7.39 5.82 31.43
CA LEU A 121 -7.82 7.14 30.96
C LEU A 121 -8.81 7.07 29.80
N GLY A 122 -8.73 6.00 29.01
CA GLY A 122 -9.37 5.95 27.68
C GLY A 122 -8.73 6.92 26.68
N LEU A 123 -9.14 6.81 25.41
CA LEU A 123 -8.59 7.64 24.33
C LEU A 123 -8.91 9.14 24.52
N GLU A 124 -10.12 9.45 24.96
CA GLU A 124 -10.56 10.84 25.23
C GLU A 124 -9.78 11.46 26.39
N GLY A 125 -9.62 10.72 27.50
CA GLY A 125 -8.87 11.20 28.66
C GLY A 125 -7.39 11.45 28.37
N MET A 126 -6.76 10.63 27.51
CA MET A 126 -5.38 10.89 27.06
C MET A 126 -5.29 12.21 26.28
N ALA A 127 -6.20 12.45 25.33
CA ALA A 127 -6.19 13.68 24.54
C ALA A 127 -6.47 14.93 25.40
N GLU A 128 -7.38 14.83 26.38
CA GLU A 128 -7.65 15.90 27.34
C GLU A 128 -6.42 16.23 28.20
N ASP A 129 -5.71 15.21 28.70
CA ASP A 129 -4.46 15.38 29.45
C ASP A 129 -3.38 16.06 28.59
N MET A 130 -3.22 15.64 27.33
CA MET A 130 -2.27 16.27 26.39
C MET A 130 -2.56 17.76 26.19
N VAL A 131 -3.82 18.13 25.91
CA VAL A 131 -4.22 19.52 25.69
C VAL A 131 -4.04 20.34 26.96
N ALA A 132 -4.38 19.79 28.13
CA ALA A 132 -4.23 20.48 29.42
C ALA A 132 -2.76 20.79 29.74
N ARG A 133 -1.84 19.86 29.45
CA ARG A 133 -0.39 20.01 29.71
C ARG A 133 0.30 21.06 28.84
N CYS A 134 -0.15 21.23 27.60
CA CYS A 134 0.34 22.30 26.73
C CYS A 134 0.07 23.70 27.30
N GLY A 135 -1.00 23.85 28.08
CA GLY A 135 -1.44 25.14 28.63
C GLY A 135 -1.78 26.15 27.52
N ASN A 136 -1.69 27.44 27.85
CA ASN A 136 -1.86 28.51 26.85
C ASN A 136 -0.73 29.54 26.96
N LEU A 137 0.29 29.38 26.11
CA LEU A 137 1.42 30.31 25.98
C LEU A 137 1.37 31.09 24.66
N ASN A 138 0.24 31.07 23.94
CA ASN A 138 0.07 31.78 22.67
C ASN A 138 0.29 33.30 22.86
N GLY A 139 1.04 33.92 21.96
CA GLY A 139 1.37 35.36 22.04
C GLY A 139 2.37 35.72 23.14
N ASN A 140 2.76 34.78 24.01
CA ASN A 140 3.69 35.03 25.11
C ASN A 140 5.10 35.32 24.59
N PRO A 141 5.77 36.40 25.04
CA PRO A 141 7.15 36.72 24.67
C PRO A 141 8.16 35.59 24.87
N VAL A 142 7.88 34.64 25.78
CA VAL A 142 8.71 33.45 26.02
C VAL A 142 8.86 32.58 24.75
N ARG A 143 7.93 32.64 23.79
CA ARG A 143 8.06 31.94 22.49
C ARG A 143 9.01 32.63 21.51
N GLY A 144 9.47 33.85 21.82
CA GLY A 144 10.33 34.64 20.95
C GLY A 144 9.56 35.45 19.89
N GLU A 145 10.31 36.01 18.94
CA GLU A 145 9.82 36.97 17.92
C GLU A 145 10.15 36.56 16.48
N ARG A 146 10.42 35.27 16.25
CA ARG A 146 10.69 34.76 14.90
C ARG A 146 9.40 34.74 14.08
N LEU A 147 9.54 34.55 12.76
CA LEU A 147 8.43 34.60 11.82
C LEU A 147 7.19 33.78 12.25
N PRO A 148 7.30 32.53 12.73
CA PRO A 148 6.14 31.75 13.18
C PRO A 148 5.36 32.43 14.31
N GLN A 149 6.06 33.00 15.31
CA GLN A 149 5.44 33.68 16.44
C GLN A 149 4.81 35.01 16.04
N ARG A 150 5.44 35.77 15.12
CA ARG A 150 4.85 37.01 14.59
C ARG A 150 3.53 36.72 13.87
N ILE A 151 3.48 35.67 13.05
CA ILE A 151 2.23 35.22 12.41
C ILE A 151 1.19 34.81 13.47
N THR A 152 1.59 34.11 14.54
CA THR A 152 0.69 33.76 15.64
C THR A 152 0.09 35.00 16.33
N ARG A 153 0.86 36.07 16.55
CA ARG A 153 0.35 37.33 17.14
C ARG A 153 -0.67 38.02 16.22
N ILE A 154 -0.47 37.97 14.91
CA ILE A 154 -1.43 38.48 13.92
C ILE A 154 -2.72 37.66 13.95
N GLU A 155 -2.60 36.34 14.02
CA GLU A 155 -3.75 35.44 14.15
C GLU A 155 -4.57 35.68 15.42
N LEU A 156 -3.94 36.20 16.48
CA LEU A 156 -4.59 36.60 17.73
C LEU A 156 -5.17 38.03 17.69
N GLY A 157 -4.84 38.82 16.66
CA GLY A 157 -5.17 40.24 16.58
C GLY A 157 -4.35 41.12 17.52
N GLU A 158 -3.19 40.63 17.99
CA GLU A 158 -2.33 41.31 18.97
C GLU A 158 -1.23 42.16 18.33
N SER A 159 -1.06 42.06 17.00
CA SER A 159 -0.04 42.81 16.25
C SER A 159 -0.55 43.17 14.86
N GLU A 160 -0.10 44.33 14.36
CA GLU A 160 -0.26 44.74 12.96
C GLU A 160 1.10 44.70 12.25
N VAL A 161 1.09 44.39 10.94
CA VAL A 161 2.33 44.30 10.15
C VAL A 161 2.76 45.70 9.71
N SER A 162 4.00 46.08 10.04
CA SER A 162 4.64 47.30 9.55
C SER A 162 5.75 46.93 8.56
N GLY A 163 5.57 47.27 7.28
CA GLY A 163 6.54 46.93 6.24
C GLY A 163 6.01 47.18 4.83
N GLU A 164 6.90 47.58 3.93
CA GLU A 164 6.58 47.93 2.54
C GLU A 164 7.08 46.88 1.52
N LYS A 165 7.90 45.91 1.95
CA LYS A 165 8.42 44.87 1.04
C LYS A 165 7.27 44.03 0.50
N LYS A 166 7.19 43.94 -0.83
CA LYS A 166 6.24 43.08 -1.55
C LYS A 166 7.03 42.05 -2.34
N ILE A 167 6.57 40.81 -2.31
CA ILE A 167 7.09 39.70 -3.11
C ILE A 167 5.92 39.06 -3.86
N PRO A 168 6.16 38.42 -5.02
CA PRO A 168 5.12 37.75 -5.77
C PRO A 168 4.32 36.75 -4.93
N VAL A 169 3.01 36.75 -5.10
CA VAL A 169 2.08 35.79 -4.48
C VAL A 169 1.31 35.05 -5.56
N ILE A 170 1.46 33.73 -5.64
CA ILE A 170 0.67 32.86 -6.50
C ILE A 170 -0.42 32.22 -5.63
N GLY A 171 -1.68 32.50 -5.94
CA GLY A 171 -2.84 31.97 -5.23
C GLY A 171 -3.44 30.77 -5.94
N LEU A 172 -3.37 29.59 -5.32
CA LEU A 172 -4.02 28.36 -5.77
C LEU A 172 -5.35 28.18 -5.03
N THR A 173 -6.45 28.34 -5.76
CA THR A 173 -7.81 28.05 -5.28
C THR A 173 -8.46 26.98 -6.13
N GLY A 174 -9.58 26.41 -5.67
CA GLY A 174 -10.22 25.31 -6.37
C GLY A 174 -11.08 24.43 -5.48
N THR A 175 -11.82 23.52 -6.12
CA THR A 175 -12.74 22.62 -5.43
C THR A 175 -12.00 21.69 -4.45
N GLY A 176 -12.71 21.27 -3.40
CA GLY A 176 -12.16 20.32 -2.42
C GLY A 176 -11.72 19.02 -3.10
N GLY A 177 -10.49 18.58 -2.83
CA GLY A 177 -9.96 17.34 -3.39
C GLY A 177 -9.50 17.42 -4.86
N ALA A 178 -9.47 18.60 -5.48
CA ALA A 178 -8.94 18.79 -6.84
C ALA A 178 -7.42 18.50 -6.96
N GLY A 179 -6.71 18.44 -5.83
CA GLY A 179 -5.26 18.20 -5.78
C GLY A 179 -4.43 19.47 -5.78
N LYS A 180 -4.93 20.52 -5.11
CA LYS A 180 -4.22 21.80 -4.92
C LYS A 180 -2.88 21.61 -4.24
N SER A 181 -2.86 21.01 -3.06
CA SER A 181 -1.64 20.77 -2.28
C SER A 181 -0.61 19.91 -3.01
N SER A 182 -1.06 18.90 -3.78
CA SER A 182 -0.17 18.10 -4.63
C SER A 182 0.42 18.91 -5.79
N LEU A 183 -0.36 19.81 -6.39
CA LEU A 183 0.15 20.72 -7.41
C LEU A 183 1.12 21.74 -6.80
N THR A 184 0.80 22.29 -5.62
CA THR A 184 1.68 23.18 -4.85
C THR A 184 3.03 22.52 -4.57
N ASP A 185 3.04 21.24 -4.19
CA ASP A 185 4.26 20.46 -3.97
C ASP A 185 5.11 20.32 -5.24
N GLU A 186 4.49 19.90 -6.34
CA GLU A 186 5.18 19.74 -7.62
C GLU A 186 5.73 21.07 -8.18
N LEU A 187 5.06 22.20 -7.87
CA LEU A 187 5.57 23.54 -8.15
C LEU A 187 6.76 23.89 -7.25
N LEU A 188 6.62 23.74 -5.93
CA LEU A 188 7.71 23.99 -4.97
C LEU A 188 8.96 23.21 -5.35
N ARG A 189 8.80 21.94 -5.71
CA ARG A 189 9.88 21.07 -6.16
C ARG A 189 10.65 21.64 -7.33
N ARG A 190 9.94 22.08 -8.37
CA ARG A 190 10.53 22.68 -9.57
C ARG A 190 11.23 24.01 -9.24
N PHE A 191 10.59 24.84 -8.43
CA PHE A 191 11.19 26.08 -7.95
C PHE A 191 12.48 25.85 -7.15
N LEU A 192 12.50 24.88 -6.24
CA LEU A 192 13.70 24.52 -5.48
C LEU A 192 14.83 23.99 -6.37
N GLN A 193 14.48 23.20 -7.40
CA GLN A 193 15.43 22.63 -8.34
C GLN A 193 16.03 23.70 -9.28
N ASP A 194 15.20 24.58 -9.81
CA ASP A 194 15.61 25.50 -10.88
C ASP A 194 16.17 26.83 -10.35
N PHE A 195 15.89 27.19 -9.09
CA PHE A 195 16.41 28.39 -8.43
C PHE A 195 17.15 28.05 -7.13
N PRO A 196 18.45 27.74 -7.17
CA PRO A 196 19.20 27.26 -6.00
C PRO A 196 19.38 28.30 -4.88
N ASP A 197 19.35 29.59 -5.20
CA ASP A 197 19.59 30.67 -4.25
C ASP A 197 18.31 31.31 -3.69
N ARG A 198 17.13 30.91 -4.21
CA ARG A 198 15.85 31.49 -3.80
C ARG A 198 15.18 30.73 -2.67
N ARG A 199 14.35 31.43 -1.91
CA ARG A 199 13.57 30.94 -0.77
C ARG A 199 12.07 31.09 -1.02
N PHE A 200 11.32 30.05 -0.66
CA PHE A 200 9.90 29.91 -0.97
C PHE A 200 9.09 29.75 0.30
N ALA A 201 7.94 30.41 0.36
CA ALA A 201 6.99 30.28 1.45
C ALA A 201 5.66 29.73 0.94
N ILE A 202 5.03 28.86 1.72
CA ILE A 202 3.69 28.34 1.48
C ILE A 202 2.81 28.72 2.66
N VAL A 203 1.69 29.36 2.35
CA VAL A 203 0.63 29.62 3.32
C VAL A 203 -0.59 28.83 2.88
N SER A 204 -0.91 27.76 3.62
CA SER A 204 -2.02 26.87 3.29
C SER A 204 -3.21 27.11 4.23
N VAL A 205 -4.42 26.87 3.76
CA VAL A 205 -5.65 27.10 4.52
C VAL A 205 -6.57 25.91 4.46
N ASP A 206 -6.93 25.38 5.64
CA ASP A 206 -7.86 24.28 5.79
C ASP A 206 -9.12 24.68 6.59
N PRO A 207 -10.27 24.04 6.35
CA PRO A 207 -11.52 24.40 7.02
C PRO A 207 -11.56 23.95 8.49
N THR A 208 -12.09 24.81 9.37
CA THR A 208 -12.37 24.46 10.78
C THR A 208 -13.68 23.67 10.91
N LYS A 209 -13.69 22.61 11.74
CA LYS A 209 -14.93 21.89 12.09
C LYS A 209 -15.82 22.77 12.98
N ARG A 210 -17.00 23.12 12.47
CA ARG A 210 -17.97 23.96 13.20
C ARG A 210 -18.41 23.39 14.56
N ARG A 211 -18.51 22.06 14.69
CA ARG A 211 -19.04 21.41 15.90
C ARG A 211 -18.05 21.44 17.06
N THR A 212 -16.76 21.26 16.78
CA THR A 212 -15.72 21.06 17.80
C THR A 212 -14.80 22.27 17.94
N GLY A 213 -14.74 23.15 16.94
CA GLY A 213 -13.81 24.27 16.88
C GLY A 213 -12.39 23.88 16.46
N GLY A 214 -12.09 22.57 16.38
CA GLY A 214 -10.81 22.05 15.92
C GLY A 214 -10.70 21.99 14.40
N ALA A 215 -9.48 21.80 13.89
CA ALA A 215 -9.20 21.69 12.46
C ALA A 215 -8.21 20.55 12.19
N LEU A 216 -8.34 19.92 11.03
CA LEU A 216 -7.32 19.04 10.50
C LEU A 216 -6.62 19.82 9.40
N LEU A 217 -5.41 20.27 9.69
CA LEU A 217 -4.56 21.00 8.76
C LEU A 217 -3.76 19.96 7.97
N GLY A 218 -4.40 19.48 6.91
CA GLY A 218 -4.04 18.32 6.12
C GLY A 218 -3.30 18.64 4.83
N ASP A 219 -3.12 19.91 4.46
CA ASP A 219 -2.36 20.24 3.24
C ASP A 219 -0.88 19.81 3.34
N ARG A 220 -0.24 20.05 4.50
CA ARG A 220 1.20 19.82 4.71
C ARG A 220 1.62 18.36 4.49
N ILE A 221 0.74 17.39 4.75
CA ILE A 221 1.01 15.96 4.50
C ILE A 221 1.26 15.64 3.02
N ARG A 222 0.84 16.53 2.10
CA ARG A 222 0.98 16.37 0.65
C ARG A 222 2.15 17.15 0.06
N ILE A 223 2.82 18.00 0.86
CA ILE A 223 3.92 18.86 0.39
C ILE A 223 5.25 18.21 0.75
N ASN A 224 5.63 17.17 0.02
CA ASN A 224 6.84 16.38 0.32
C ASN A 224 8.13 17.18 0.15
N SER A 225 8.14 18.17 -0.75
CA SER A 225 9.32 18.99 -1.08
C SER A 225 9.58 20.09 -0.05
N CYS A 226 8.75 20.21 0.99
CA CYS A 226 8.88 21.25 2.00
C CYS A 226 9.95 20.99 3.06
N ASP A 227 10.46 19.76 3.17
CA ASP A 227 11.60 19.44 4.02
C ASP A 227 12.91 19.93 3.37
N HIS A 228 13.04 21.24 3.29
CA HIS A 228 14.17 21.91 2.66
C HIS A 228 14.44 23.24 3.38
N PRO A 229 15.70 23.61 3.69
CA PRO A 229 16.02 24.83 4.44
C PRO A 229 15.55 26.13 3.76
N ARG A 230 15.35 26.08 2.43
CA ARG A 230 14.83 27.18 1.60
C ARG A 230 13.30 27.21 1.49
N ALA A 231 12.58 26.30 2.14
CA ALA A 231 11.13 26.24 2.15
C ALA A 231 10.57 26.53 3.55
N TYR A 232 9.51 27.34 3.60
CA TYR A 232 8.75 27.62 4.83
C TYR A 232 7.28 27.31 4.58
N VAL A 233 6.63 26.59 5.49
CA VAL A 233 5.19 26.29 5.38
C VAL A 233 4.49 26.69 6.67
N ARG A 234 3.35 27.36 6.52
CA ARG A 234 2.43 27.72 7.62
C ARG A 234 1.01 27.33 7.24
N SER A 235 0.41 26.43 8.02
CA SER A 235 -0.98 26.02 7.83
C SER A 235 -1.94 26.78 8.75
N LEU A 236 -2.98 27.37 8.17
CA LEU A 236 -3.98 28.17 8.85
C LEU A 236 -5.35 27.51 8.81
N ALA A 237 -6.12 27.68 9.87
CA ALA A 237 -7.52 27.26 9.89
C ALA A 237 -8.41 28.45 9.48
N THR A 238 -9.53 28.20 8.78
CA THR A 238 -10.47 29.27 8.41
C THR A 238 -11.09 29.97 9.62
N ARG A 239 -11.26 29.26 10.75
CA ARG A 239 -11.82 29.72 12.04
C ARG A 239 -13.23 30.34 11.99
N SER A 240 -13.87 30.31 10.82
CA SER A 240 -15.20 30.84 10.58
C SER A 240 -15.88 30.00 9.50
N SER A 241 -17.19 29.83 9.63
CA SER A 241 -17.96 29.03 8.67
C SER A 241 -18.24 29.82 7.40
N GLY A 242 -18.06 29.19 6.23
CA GLY A 242 -18.42 29.78 4.94
C GLY A 242 -17.43 30.81 4.39
N VAL A 243 -16.19 30.80 4.88
CA VAL A 243 -15.09 31.60 4.31
C VAL A 243 -13.95 30.69 3.87
N GLU A 244 -13.39 30.98 2.69
CA GLU A 244 -12.30 30.21 2.10
C GLU A 244 -10.91 30.51 2.71
N VAL A 245 -10.74 31.72 3.26
CA VAL A 245 -9.50 32.22 3.88
C VAL A 245 -9.80 32.96 5.19
N PRO A 246 -8.94 32.83 6.22
CA PRO A 246 -9.10 33.55 7.49
C PRO A 246 -8.81 35.04 7.34
N GLU A 247 -9.37 35.88 8.23
CA GLU A 247 -9.13 37.34 8.20
C GLU A 247 -7.65 37.71 8.34
N ALA A 248 -6.91 36.93 9.13
CA ALA A 248 -5.48 37.11 9.38
C ALA A 248 -4.57 36.80 8.17
N ILE A 249 -5.10 36.20 7.08
CA ILE A 249 -4.29 35.72 5.95
C ILE A 249 -3.42 36.81 5.33
N ARG A 250 -3.98 38.02 5.18
CA ARG A 250 -3.28 39.16 4.58
C ARG A 250 -2.12 39.61 5.47
N GLY A 251 -2.28 39.56 6.79
CA GLY A 251 -1.20 39.84 7.72
C GLY A 251 -0.11 38.77 7.68
N ALA A 252 -0.49 37.49 7.64
CA ALA A 252 0.46 36.38 7.54
C ALA A 252 1.33 36.48 6.26
N ILE A 253 0.72 36.73 5.10
CA ILE A 253 1.45 36.92 3.83
C ILE A 253 2.41 38.10 3.94
N ARG A 254 1.98 39.22 4.52
CA ARG A 254 2.84 40.41 4.68
C ARG A 254 4.04 40.16 5.59
N GLU A 255 3.87 39.42 6.69
CA GLU A 255 5.00 39.03 7.55
C GLU A 255 6.03 38.19 6.81
N VAL A 256 5.55 37.21 6.03
CA VAL A 256 6.41 36.39 5.17
C VAL A 256 7.14 37.29 4.16
N SER A 257 6.46 38.25 3.56
CA SER A 257 7.08 39.20 2.62
C SER A 257 8.15 40.09 3.25
N GLN A 258 8.09 40.37 4.56
CA GLN A 258 9.12 41.15 5.25
C GLN A 258 10.38 40.34 5.58
N ASP A 259 10.28 39.00 5.53
CA ASP A 259 11.40 38.10 5.77
C ASP A 259 12.17 37.80 4.46
N GLU A 260 13.14 36.91 4.50
CA GLU A 260 14.00 36.57 3.36
C GLU A 260 13.37 35.53 2.41
N PHE A 261 12.16 35.80 1.91
CA PHE A 261 11.50 34.97 0.88
C PHE A 261 11.37 35.73 -0.45
N ASP A 262 11.34 34.99 -1.55
CA ASP A 262 11.26 35.51 -2.91
C ASP A 262 9.89 35.26 -3.56
N LEU A 263 9.12 34.29 -3.07
CA LEU A 263 7.81 33.91 -3.61
C LEU A 263 6.94 33.29 -2.50
N VAL A 264 5.66 33.64 -2.51
CA VAL A 264 4.63 33.00 -1.68
C VAL A 264 3.68 32.19 -2.56
N LEU A 265 3.49 30.91 -2.22
CA LEU A 265 2.40 30.09 -2.71
C LEU A 265 1.28 30.10 -1.67
N LEU A 266 0.14 30.70 -2.01
CA LEU A 266 -1.05 30.74 -1.16
C LEU A 266 -2.02 29.65 -1.62
N GLU A 267 -2.30 28.68 -0.77
CA GLU A 267 -3.33 27.68 -1.01
C GLU A 267 -4.57 27.97 -0.16
N THR A 268 -5.74 28.04 -0.79
CA THR A 268 -7.01 28.22 -0.07
C THR A 268 -7.64 26.89 0.32
N SER A 269 -8.61 26.93 1.22
CA SER A 269 -9.46 25.75 1.47
C SER A 269 -10.30 25.40 0.23
N GLY A 270 -10.96 24.24 0.23
CA GLY A 270 -11.84 23.85 -0.87
C GLY A 270 -13.01 24.83 -1.04
N ILE A 271 -13.12 25.43 -2.23
CA ILE A 271 -14.10 26.49 -2.49
C ILE A 271 -15.38 26.01 -3.17
N GLY A 272 -16.46 26.77 -2.99
CA GLY A 272 -17.68 26.64 -3.77
C GLY A 272 -17.55 27.29 -5.15
N GLN A 273 -18.66 27.33 -5.89
CA GLN A 273 -18.67 27.89 -7.25
C GLN A 273 -18.56 29.44 -7.27
N GLY A 274 -18.91 30.13 -6.17
CA GLY A 274 -18.99 31.61 -6.12
C GLY A 274 -17.96 32.29 -5.21
N ASP A 275 -16.89 31.61 -4.81
CA ASP A 275 -15.83 32.20 -3.97
C ASP A 275 -14.64 32.66 -4.84
N SER A 276 -14.11 33.86 -4.57
CA SER A 276 -13.04 34.48 -5.39
C SER A 276 -12.06 35.38 -4.61
N ARG A 277 -12.07 35.35 -3.27
CA ARG A 277 -11.25 36.27 -2.43
C ARG A 277 -9.75 36.05 -2.58
N VAL A 278 -9.31 34.90 -3.08
CA VAL A 278 -7.89 34.68 -3.43
C VAL A 278 -7.36 35.73 -4.40
N THR A 279 -8.22 36.27 -5.28
CA THR A 279 -7.84 37.27 -6.28
C THR A 279 -7.49 38.63 -5.67
N ASP A 280 -7.99 38.92 -4.46
CA ASP A 280 -7.63 40.13 -3.70
C ASP A 280 -6.32 39.98 -2.89
N LEU A 281 -5.73 38.78 -2.91
CA LEU A 281 -4.58 38.39 -2.09
C LEU A 281 -3.36 37.96 -2.90
N ALA A 282 -3.57 37.49 -4.13
CA ALA A 282 -2.53 36.99 -5.01
C ALA A 282 -2.28 37.93 -6.20
N ASP A 283 -1.02 38.01 -6.64
CA ASP A 283 -0.65 38.69 -7.88
C ASP A 283 -1.00 37.84 -9.11
N LEU A 284 -1.06 36.52 -8.94
CA LEU A 284 -1.51 35.57 -9.96
C LEU A 284 -2.40 34.51 -9.33
N SER A 285 -3.61 34.36 -9.86
CA SER A 285 -4.65 33.47 -9.36
C SER A 285 -4.85 32.26 -10.27
N VAL A 286 -4.84 31.07 -9.67
CA VAL A 286 -4.93 29.78 -10.35
C VAL A 286 -6.16 29.04 -9.84
N TYR A 287 -7.07 28.67 -10.75
CA TYR A 287 -8.21 27.82 -10.42
C TYR A 287 -7.93 26.36 -10.76
N VAL A 288 -7.90 25.50 -9.74
CA VAL A 288 -7.65 24.06 -9.88
C VAL A 288 -8.98 23.30 -9.80
N MET A 289 -9.26 22.48 -10.80
CA MET A 289 -10.48 21.66 -10.87
C MET A 289 -10.20 20.25 -11.41
N THR A 290 -11.19 19.37 -11.36
CA THR A 290 -11.12 18.01 -11.93
C THR A 290 -12.06 17.86 -13.13
N PRO A 291 -11.93 16.80 -13.95
CA PRO A 291 -12.84 16.55 -15.06
C PRO A 291 -14.31 16.37 -14.65
N GLU A 292 -14.59 16.06 -13.39
CA GLU A 292 -15.94 15.84 -12.87
C GLU A 292 -16.61 17.12 -12.33
N TYR A 293 -17.03 18.02 -13.22
CA TYR A 293 -17.78 19.24 -12.87
C TYR A 293 -19.28 19.16 -13.15
N GLY A 294 -19.77 17.99 -13.58
CA GLY A 294 -21.17 17.78 -14.00
C GLY A 294 -21.41 18.21 -15.44
N ALA A 295 -22.52 18.90 -15.70
CA ALA A 295 -22.84 19.38 -17.05
C ALA A 295 -22.01 20.63 -17.42
N ALA A 296 -21.74 20.85 -18.71
CA ALA A 296 -21.02 22.03 -19.20
C ALA A 296 -21.64 23.37 -18.75
N SER A 297 -22.96 23.43 -18.55
CA SER A 297 -23.64 24.62 -18.03
C SER A 297 -23.31 24.96 -16.57
N GLN A 298 -22.69 24.05 -15.81
CA GLN A 298 -22.21 24.37 -14.46
C GLN A 298 -20.97 25.26 -14.50
N LEU A 299 -20.18 25.24 -15.59
CA LEU A 299 -19.02 26.12 -15.75
C LEU A 299 -19.44 27.59 -15.80
N GLU A 300 -20.66 27.89 -16.24
CA GLU A 300 -21.21 29.26 -16.26
C GLU A 300 -21.46 29.84 -14.86
N LYS A 301 -21.41 29.01 -13.82
CA LYS A 301 -21.63 29.42 -12.42
C LYS A 301 -20.35 29.54 -11.61
N ILE A 302 -19.21 29.19 -12.20
CA ILE A 302 -17.93 29.19 -11.51
C ILE A 302 -17.28 30.55 -11.70
N ASP A 303 -17.37 31.41 -10.68
CA ASP A 303 -16.83 32.77 -10.72
C ASP A 303 -15.33 32.78 -11.04
N MET A 304 -14.58 31.81 -10.51
CA MET A 304 -13.14 31.71 -10.77
C MET A 304 -12.78 31.48 -12.25
N ILE A 305 -13.69 31.02 -13.11
CA ILE A 305 -13.41 30.97 -14.56
C ILE A 305 -13.30 32.39 -15.15
N ASP A 306 -14.02 33.34 -14.58
CA ASP A 306 -14.00 34.73 -15.02
C ASP A 306 -12.74 35.43 -14.50
N TYR A 307 -12.39 35.19 -13.23
CA TYR A 307 -11.32 35.93 -12.55
C TYR A 307 -9.94 35.28 -12.59
N ALA A 308 -9.80 33.96 -12.72
CA ALA A 308 -8.49 33.29 -12.68
C ALA A 308 -7.57 33.71 -13.83
N ASP A 309 -6.29 33.90 -13.55
CA ASP A 309 -5.26 34.12 -14.55
C ASP A 309 -4.91 32.84 -15.31
N ALA A 310 -5.04 31.68 -14.65
CA ALA A 310 -4.91 30.38 -15.27
C ALA A 310 -5.89 29.36 -14.66
N ILE A 311 -6.32 28.41 -15.48
CA ILE A 311 -7.14 27.28 -15.05
C ILE A 311 -6.32 25.99 -15.21
N VAL A 312 -6.26 25.20 -14.15
CA VAL A 312 -5.61 23.90 -14.13
C VAL A 312 -6.67 22.82 -13.96
N LEU A 313 -6.86 22.01 -15.01
CA LEU A 313 -7.62 20.77 -14.93
C LEU A 313 -6.67 19.67 -14.43
N ASN A 314 -6.59 19.49 -13.12
CA ASN A 314 -5.80 18.42 -12.53
C ASN A 314 -6.54 17.08 -12.61
N LYS A 315 -5.83 15.96 -12.41
CA LYS A 315 -6.34 14.60 -12.63
C LYS A 315 -6.82 14.38 -14.06
N SER A 316 -6.06 14.92 -15.02
CA SER A 316 -6.35 14.80 -16.45
C SER A 316 -6.17 13.37 -17.00
N ASP A 317 -5.68 12.44 -16.18
CA ASP A 317 -5.68 10.99 -16.42
C ASP A 317 -7.09 10.37 -16.37
N ARG A 318 -8.07 11.06 -15.79
CA ARG A 318 -9.43 10.57 -15.66
C ARG A 318 -10.25 10.65 -16.95
N ALA A 319 -11.25 9.79 -17.04
CA ALA A 319 -12.19 9.77 -18.16
C ALA A 319 -12.89 11.13 -18.33
N GLY A 320 -13.03 11.58 -19.58
CA GLY A 320 -13.68 12.85 -19.92
C GLY A 320 -12.77 14.08 -19.81
N ALA A 321 -11.50 13.95 -19.42
CA ALA A 321 -10.58 15.09 -19.32
C ALA A 321 -10.42 15.90 -20.63
N ARG A 322 -10.39 15.24 -21.79
CA ARG A 322 -10.30 15.93 -23.10
C ARG A 322 -11.55 16.76 -23.39
N ASP A 323 -12.74 16.23 -23.10
CA ASP A 323 -13.99 16.97 -23.23
C ASP A 323 -14.06 18.12 -22.22
N ALA A 324 -13.59 17.88 -20.99
CA ALA A 324 -13.49 18.88 -19.94
C ALA A 324 -12.64 20.09 -20.37
N ILE A 325 -11.43 19.86 -20.89
CA ILE A 325 -10.56 20.93 -21.41
C ILE A 325 -11.28 21.73 -22.50
N ARG A 326 -11.93 21.05 -23.45
CA ARG A 326 -12.69 21.72 -24.52
C ARG A 326 -13.80 22.59 -23.97
N ASP A 327 -14.56 22.10 -23.01
CA ASP A 327 -15.71 22.81 -22.45
C ASP A 327 -15.24 24.02 -21.61
N ILE A 328 -14.15 23.86 -20.84
CA ILE A 328 -13.50 24.95 -20.11
C ILE A 328 -12.98 26.02 -21.08
N ARG A 329 -12.29 25.64 -22.15
CA ARG A 329 -11.81 26.58 -23.20
C ARG A 329 -12.96 27.39 -23.80
N LYS A 330 -14.08 26.73 -24.14
CA LYS A 330 -15.27 27.41 -24.65
C LYS A 330 -15.84 28.39 -23.65
N GLN A 331 -15.94 28.00 -22.37
CA GLN A 331 -16.50 28.88 -21.34
C GLN A 331 -15.57 30.05 -21.04
N TYR A 332 -14.26 29.83 -20.94
CA TYR A 332 -13.25 30.85 -20.73
C TYR A 332 -13.27 31.91 -21.83
N ARG A 333 -13.33 31.49 -23.11
CA ARG A 333 -13.47 32.40 -24.24
C ARG A 333 -14.74 33.24 -24.15
N ARG A 334 -15.88 32.62 -23.81
CA ARG A 334 -17.18 33.31 -23.70
C ARG A 334 -17.17 34.35 -22.59
N SER A 335 -16.71 33.97 -21.41
CA SER A 335 -16.58 34.83 -20.24
C SER A 335 -15.73 36.07 -20.54
N ARG A 336 -14.57 35.86 -21.17
CA ARG A 336 -13.60 36.93 -21.49
C ARG A 336 -13.82 37.60 -22.84
N LYS A 337 -14.91 37.28 -23.55
CA LYS A 337 -15.26 37.83 -24.87
C LYS A 337 -14.14 37.67 -25.91
N ILE A 338 -13.40 36.57 -25.82
CA ILE A 338 -12.30 36.24 -26.75
C ILE A 338 -12.92 35.57 -27.98
N PHE A 339 -13.34 36.40 -28.93
CA PHE A 339 -13.93 35.96 -30.22
C PHE A 339 -12.92 35.94 -31.37
N ASP A 340 -11.68 36.37 -31.11
CA ASP A 340 -10.62 36.32 -32.10
C ASP A 340 -10.24 34.86 -32.41
N HIS A 341 -10.36 34.50 -33.68
CA HIS A 341 -10.05 33.18 -34.20
C HIS A 341 -8.54 32.99 -34.42
N GLU A 342 -7.73 34.06 -34.36
CA GLU A 342 -6.28 33.98 -34.48
C GLU A 342 -5.60 33.46 -33.19
N ILE A 343 -6.25 33.59 -32.03
CA ILE A 343 -5.78 33.00 -30.77
C ILE A 343 -6.12 31.50 -30.80
N ALA A 344 -5.12 30.63 -30.84
CA ALA A 344 -5.34 29.19 -30.83
C ALA A 344 -5.84 28.72 -29.46
N ASP A 345 -6.53 27.57 -29.42
CA ASP A 345 -7.01 27.00 -28.16
C ASP A 345 -5.87 26.60 -27.20
N ASP A 346 -4.68 26.33 -27.75
CA ASP A 346 -3.49 26.01 -26.97
C ASP A 346 -2.76 27.26 -26.44
N ASP A 347 -3.12 28.46 -26.92
CA ASP A 347 -2.62 29.73 -26.38
C ASP A 347 -3.42 30.21 -25.16
N LEU A 348 -4.56 29.58 -24.86
CA LEU A 348 -5.35 29.88 -23.68
C LEU A 348 -4.64 29.34 -22.42
N PRO A 349 -4.67 30.06 -21.27
CA PRO A 349 -3.99 29.64 -20.04
C PRO A 349 -4.78 28.54 -19.31
N ILE A 350 -5.02 27.42 -20.00
CA ILE A 350 -5.81 26.28 -19.54
C ILE A 350 -4.94 25.03 -19.71
N PHE A 351 -4.59 24.40 -18.58
CA PHE A 351 -3.61 23.33 -18.54
C PHE A 351 -4.23 22.04 -18.00
N GLY A 352 -4.06 20.94 -18.74
CA GLY A 352 -4.34 19.60 -18.23
C GLY A 352 -3.12 19.09 -17.48
N THR A 353 -3.27 18.74 -16.20
CA THR A 353 -2.16 18.29 -15.34
C THR A 353 -2.51 16.98 -14.63
N VAL A 354 -1.48 16.23 -14.26
CA VAL A 354 -1.60 15.07 -13.37
C VAL A 354 -0.54 15.20 -12.28
N ALA A 355 -0.85 15.95 -11.22
CA ALA A 355 0.11 16.21 -10.13
C ALA A 355 0.56 14.95 -9.36
N SER A 356 -0.17 13.82 -9.47
CA SER A 356 0.25 12.53 -8.93
C SER A 356 1.33 11.83 -9.76
N HIS A 357 1.57 12.28 -10.99
CA HIS A 357 2.62 11.74 -11.85
C HIS A 357 3.92 12.50 -11.67
N PHE A 358 4.96 11.76 -11.28
CA PHE A 358 6.30 12.30 -11.21
C PHE A 358 6.75 12.84 -12.58
N ASN A 359 7.19 14.09 -12.61
CA ASN A 359 7.66 14.76 -13.82
C ASN A 359 6.60 14.80 -14.94
N ASP A 360 5.35 15.12 -14.56
CA ASP A 360 4.25 15.30 -15.51
C ASP A 360 4.51 16.43 -16.51
N ALA A 361 4.24 16.17 -17.78
CA ALA A 361 4.41 17.13 -18.87
C ALA A 361 3.41 18.30 -18.79
N GLY A 362 2.19 18.00 -18.30
CA GLY A 362 1.15 19.00 -18.08
C GLY A 362 1.57 20.01 -17.01
N VAL A 363 2.04 19.53 -15.86
CA VAL A 363 2.58 20.37 -14.78
C VAL A 363 3.77 21.19 -15.27
N GLU A 364 4.68 20.61 -16.07
CA GLU A 364 5.81 21.36 -16.64
C GLU A 364 5.37 22.51 -17.55
N THR A 365 4.35 22.27 -18.38
CA THR A 365 3.77 23.29 -19.26
C THR A 365 3.15 24.43 -18.46
N PHE A 366 2.40 24.09 -17.41
CA PHE A 366 1.85 25.08 -16.48
C PHE A 366 2.94 25.84 -15.73
N TYR A 367 4.00 25.16 -15.28
CA TYR A 367 5.14 25.78 -14.61
C TYR A 367 5.84 26.80 -15.51
N ARG A 368 6.02 26.50 -16.80
CA ARG A 368 6.57 27.46 -17.78
C ARG A 368 5.73 28.73 -17.87
N TYR A 369 4.40 28.59 -17.92
CA TYR A 369 3.49 29.74 -17.93
C TYR A 369 3.65 30.63 -16.69
N LEU A 370 3.85 30.03 -15.50
CA LEU A 370 4.12 30.77 -14.27
C LEU A 370 5.45 31.51 -14.34
N LEU A 371 6.51 30.87 -14.83
CA LEU A 371 7.82 31.50 -14.99
C LEU A 371 7.79 32.67 -15.97
N GLU A 372 7.05 32.56 -17.07
CA GLU A 372 6.85 33.67 -18.01
C GLU A 372 6.13 34.85 -17.35
N HIS A 373 5.14 34.59 -16.49
CA HIS A 373 4.45 35.63 -15.74
C HIS A 373 5.33 36.29 -14.68
N LEU A 374 6.05 35.50 -13.88
CA LEU A 374 7.03 36.01 -12.92
C LEU A 374 8.17 36.77 -13.61
N GLY A 375 8.58 36.33 -14.80
CA GLY A 375 9.59 36.98 -15.63
C GLY A 375 9.22 38.38 -16.10
N LYS A 376 7.91 38.71 -16.17
CA LYS A 376 7.42 40.06 -16.51
C LYS A 376 7.72 41.07 -15.41
N SER A 377 7.67 40.65 -14.13
CA SER A 377 8.00 41.51 -12.99
C SER A 377 9.50 41.52 -12.71
N GLU A 378 10.18 40.38 -12.86
CA GLU A 378 11.61 40.26 -12.59
C GLU A 378 12.27 39.23 -13.53
N SER A 379 13.18 39.68 -14.39
CA SER A 379 13.81 38.83 -15.43
C SER A 379 14.61 37.62 -14.92
N SER A 380 14.94 37.61 -13.63
CA SER A 380 15.69 36.54 -12.96
C SER A 380 14.89 35.24 -12.77
N TRP A 381 13.58 35.23 -13.05
CA TRP A 381 12.70 34.04 -13.01
C TRP A 381 12.76 33.19 -14.29
N GLN A 382 13.80 33.36 -15.12
CA GLN A 382 13.97 32.61 -16.37
C GLN A 382 14.84 31.36 -16.18
N VAL A 383 14.45 30.27 -16.84
CA VAL A 383 15.21 29.02 -16.89
C VAL A 383 15.56 28.66 -18.36
N PRO A 384 16.68 27.97 -18.64
CA PRO A 384 17.05 27.58 -20.00
C PRO A 384 15.95 26.73 -20.67
N SER A 385 15.64 27.00 -21.94
CA SER A 385 14.59 26.26 -22.66
C SER A 385 14.86 24.75 -22.77
N SER A 386 16.12 24.33 -22.76
CA SER A 386 16.54 22.92 -22.73
C SER A 386 16.16 22.19 -21.44
N ARG A 387 15.95 22.91 -20.32
CA ARG A 387 15.51 22.35 -19.05
C ARG A 387 14.02 21.98 -19.08
N LEU A 388 13.24 22.69 -19.88
CA LEU A 388 11.79 22.56 -19.98
C LEU A 388 11.36 21.61 -21.11
N SER A 389 12.27 20.85 -21.74
CA SER A 389 11.92 19.91 -22.81
C SER A 389 11.36 18.62 -22.21
N VAL A 390 10.04 18.47 -22.24
CA VAL A 390 9.39 17.19 -21.96
C VAL A 390 8.76 16.69 -23.25
N SER A 391 9.20 15.53 -23.73
CA SER A 391 8.43 14.74 -24.68
C SER A 391 7.18 14.27 -23.95
N GLY A 392 6.01 14.69 -24.43
CA GLY A 392 4.74 14.18 -23.93
C GLY A 392 4.59 12.71 -24.32
N ASP A 393 5.26 11.82 -23.60
CA ASP A 393 4.93 10.41 -23.69
C ASP A 393 3.56 10.23 -23.03
N ASP A 394 2.58 9.82 -23.83
CA ASP A 394 1.32 9.26 -23.38
C ASP A 394 1.65 8.06 -22.46
N ARG A 395 1.87 8.34 -21.18
CA ARG A 395 2.11 7.31 -20.18
C ARG A 395 0.78 6.54 -20.02
N PRO A 396 0.70 5.27 -20.43
CA PRO A 396 -0.55 4.53 -20.32
C PRO A 396 -0.89 4.36 -18.83
N ALA A 397 -2.17 4.49 -18.51
CA ALA A 397 -2.67 4.20 -17.16
C ALA A 397 -2.38 2.74 -16.79
N VAL A 398 -2.12 2.48 -15.50
CA VAL A 398 -1.91 1.13 -14.97
C VAL A 398 -3.05 0.20 -15.40
N ILE A 399 -4.30 0.65 -15.23
CA ILE A 399 -5.48 -0.06 -15.71
C ILE A 399 -6.12 0.76 -16.84
N PRO A 400 -6.25 0.19 -18.04
CA PRO A 400 -6.96 0.82 -19.16
C PRO A 400 -8.41 1.19 -18.81
N ALA A 401 -8.92 2.29 -19.36
CA ALA A 401 -10.25 2.81 -19.03
C ALA A 401 -11.39 1.83 -19.37
N ASP A 402 -11.25 1.07 -20.45
CA ASP A 402 -12.18 0.02 -20.89
C ASP A 402 -12.19 -1.20 -19.95
N ARG A 403 -11.16 -1.37 -19.12
CA ARG A 403 -11.07 -2.40 -18.09
C ARG A 403 -11.43 -1.91 -16.69
N SER A 404 -11.83 -0.65 -16.50
CA SER A 404 -12.19 -0.10 -15.18
C SER A 404 -13.29 -0.89 -14.42
N GLY A 405 -14.14 -1.63 -15.14
CA GLY A 405 -15.19 -2.49 -14.58
C GLY A 405 -14.77 -3.93 -14.24
N TYR A 406 -13.48 -4.30 -14.30
CA TYR A 406 -13.02 -5.69 -14.19
C TYR A 406 -13.50 -6.44 -12.93
N LEU A 407 -13.61 -5.77 -11.77
CA LEU A 407 -14.15 -6.40 -10.56
C LEU A 407 -15.63 -6.80 -10.69
N LEU A 408 -16.41 -6.09 -11.51
CA LEU A 408 -17.78 -6.47 -11.81
C LEU A 408 -17.82 -7.70 -12.72
N ASP A 409 -16.95 -7.77 -13.72
CA ASP A 409 -16.81 -8.96 -14.60
C ASP A 409 -16.48 -10.21 -13.76
N ILE A 410 -15.60 -10.06 -12.77
CA ILE A 410 -15.23 -11.10 -11.81
C ILE A 410 -16.45 -11.56 -11.00
N ILE A 411 -17.21 -10.64 -10.43
CA ILE A 411 -18.41 -10.95 -9.63
C ILE A 411 -19.42 -11.73 -10.49
N GLN A 412 -19.68 -11.26 -11.72
CA GLN A 412 -20.60 -11.90 -12.65
C GLN A 412 -20.14 -13.31 -13.02
N THR A 413 -18.83 -13.49 -13.27
CA THR A 413 -18.24 -14.80 -13.59
C THR A 413 -18.47 -15.82 -12.47
N VAL A 414 -18.19 -15.42 -11.22
CA VAL A 414 -18.38 -16.30 -10.06
C VAL A 414 -19.86 -16.62 -9.81
N GLN A 415 -20.74 -15.62 -9.95
CA GLN A 415 -22.19 -15.81 -9.80
C GLN A 415 -22.75 -16.76 -10.86
N GLU A 416 -22.34 -16.60 -12.12
CA GLU A 416 -22.75 -17.47 -13.22
C GLU A 416 -22.22 -18.90 -13.03
N TYR A 417 -20.97 -19.04 -12.55
CA TYR A 417 -20.42 -20.35 -12.18
C TYR A 417 -21.29 -21.05 -11.14
N HIS A 418 -21.64 -20.38 -10.03
CA HIS A 418 -22.50 -20.96 -9.00
C HIS A 418 -23.93 -21.24 -9.46
N LYS A 419 -24.47 -20.43 -10.38
CA LYS A 419 -25.77 -20.66 -11.01
C LYS A 419 -25.74 -21.90 -11.89
N ASN A 420 -24.71 -22.07 -12.71
CA ASN A 420 -24.50 -23.24 -13.55
C ASN A 420 -24.35 -24.52 -12.69
N VAL A 421 -23.61 -24.45 -11.58
CA VAL A 421 -23.53 -25.56 -10.62
C VAL A 421 -24.92 -26.01 -10.15
N ARG A 422 -25.78 -25.07 -9.73
CA ARG A 422 -27.15 -25.38 -9.28
C ARG A 422 -27.96 -26.03 -10.40
N GLN A 423 -28.01 -25.38 -11.56
CA GLN A 423 -28.78 -25.87 -12.71
C GLN A 423 -28.33 -27.26 -13.17
N HIS A 424 -27.03 -27.51 -13.24
CA HIS A 424 -26.51 -28.82 -13.63
C HIS A 424 -26.78 -29.88 -12.55
N SER A 425 -26.63 -29.54 -11.26
CA SER A 425 -26.94 -30.48 -10.18
C SER A 425 -28.43 -30.86 -10.14
N GLU A 426 -29.33 -29.89 -10.30
CA GLU A 426 -30.78 -30.12 -10.32
C GLU A 426 -31.17 -31.00 -11.52
N LYS A 427 -30.62 -30.68 -12.70
CA LYS A 427 -30.87 -31.48 -13.91
C LYS A 427 -30.39 -32.92 -13.78
N VAL A 428 -29.25 -33.15 -13.14
CA VAL A 428 -28.75 -34.51 -12.87
C VAL A 428 -29.63 -35.23 -11.86
N THR A 429 -30.14 -34.53 -10.83
CA THR A 429 -31.13 -35.08 -9.89
C THR A 429 -32.43 -35.48 -10.60
N ASP A 430 -32.91 -34.67 -11.55
CA ASP A 430 -34.12 -34.97 -12.33
C ASP A 430 -33.91 -36.23 -13.19
N ILE A 431 -32.77 -36.34 -13.88
CA ILE A 431 -32.41 -37.53 -14.67
C ILE A 431 -32.41 -38.78 -13.77
N GLU A 432 -31.70 -38.72 -12.64
CA GLU A 432 -31.62 -39.83 -11.68
C GLU A 432 -33.00 -40.22 -11.12
N SER A 433 -33.85 -39.23 -10.84
CA SER A 433 -35.20 -39.44 -10.33
C SER A 433 -36.11 -40.10 -11.36
N LEU A 434 -36.01 -39.69 -12.63
CA LEU A 434 -36.74 -40.29 -13.74
C LEU A 434 -36.30 -41.74 -13.98
N ASP A 435 -34.99 -42.00 -14.00
CA ASP A 435 -34.43 -43.34 -14.16
C ASP A 435 -34.86 -44.27 -13.01
N ARG A 436 -34.78 -43.80 -11.77
CA ARG A 436 -35.20 -44.57 -10.58
C ARG A 436 -36.70 -44.83 -10.58
N SER A 437 -37.51 -43.85 -10.97
CA SER A 437 -38.96 -44.01 -11.09
C SER A 437 -39.32 -45.01 -12.18
N ALA A 438 -38.61 -44.95 -13.33
CA ALA A 438 -38.79 -45.90 -14.42
C ALA A 438 -38.46 -47.34 -14.03
N GLN A 439 -37.47 -47.56 -13.15
CA GLN A 439 -37.12 -48.88 -12.61
C GLN A 439 -38.18 -49.48 -11.68
N LEU A 440 -39.00 -48.64 -11.03
CA LEU A 440 -40.07 -49.07 -10.14
C LEU A 440 -41.39 -49.39 -10.89
N LEU A 441 -41.49 -49.02 -12.17
CA LEU A 441 -42.67 -49.22 -13.02
C LEU A 441 -42.46 -50.40 -14.00
N GLY A 442 -43.56 -50.97 -14.50
CA GLY A 442 -43.50 -51.98 -15.58
C GLY A 442 -43.03 -51.38 -16.91
N GLU A 443 -42.50 -52.21 -17.84
CA GLU A 443 -41.85 -51.74 -19.08
C GLU A 443 -42.69 -50.72 -19.86
N ASP A 444 -43.98 -50.99 -20.07
CA ASP A 444 -44.89 -50.11 -20.82
C ASP A 444 -45.10 -48.73 -20.15
N GLN A 445 -45.08 -48.66 -18.82
CA GLN A 445 -45.26 -47.41 -18.06
C GLN A 445 -43.95 -46.64 -17.88
N SER A 446 -42.80 -47.31 -18.08
CA SER A 446 -41.47 -46.73 -17.89
C SER A 446 -40.95 -45.95 -19.09
N GLN A 447 -41.50 -46.19 -20.29
CA GLN A 447 -40.97 -45.66 -21.55
C GLN A 447 -40.98 -44.12 -21.64
N PRO A 448 -42.06 -43.40 -21.27
CA PRO A 448 -42.06 -41.94 -21.31
C PRO A 448 -41.03 -41.32 -20.35
N LEU A 449 -40.80 -41.95 -19.19
CA LEU A 449 -39.82 -41.49 -18.21
C LEU A 449 -38.39 -41.67 -18.73
N LYS A 450 -38.09 -42.81 -19.37
CA LYS A 450 -36.78 -43.08 -20.00
C LYS A 450 -36.50 -42.12 -21.16
N GLU A 451 -37.51 -41.78 -21.96
CA GLU A 451 -37.36 -40.82 -23.04
C GLU A 451 -37.09 -39.39 -22.52
N MET A 452 -37.80 -38.98 -21.46
CA MET A 452 -37.55 -37.71 -20.80
C MET A 452 -36.15 -37.64 -20.16
N ALA A 453 -35.71 -38.71 -19.50
CA ALA A 453 -34.37 -38.81 -18.93
C ALA A 453 -33.29 -38.69 -20.01
N ARG A 454 -33.43 -39.40 -21.14
CA ARG A 454 -32.50 -39.32 -22.28
C ARG A 454 -32.46 -37.92 -22.90
N SER A 455 -33.61 -37.24 -23.00
CA SER A 455 -33.66 -35.87 -23.50
C SER A 455 -32.89 -34.92 -22.58
N LEU A 456 -33.10 -35.02 -21.26
CA LEU A 456 -32.37 -34.21 -20.29
C LEU A 456 -30.86 -34.53 -20.29
N GLU A 457 -30.49 -35.80 -20.43
CA GLU A 457 -29.08 -36.21 -20.50
C GLU A 457 -28.38 -35.70 -21.77
N ALA A 458 -29.07 -35.68 -22.91
CA ALA A 458 -28.56 -35.11 -24.15
C ALA A 458 -28.26 -33.60 -24.02
N ASP A 459 -29.12 -32.89 -23.30
CA ASP A 459 -28.97 -31.46 -23.03
C ASP A 459 -27.99 -31.16 -21.87
N LEU A 460 -27.35 -32.17 -21.26
CA LEU A 460 -26.35 -31.97 -20.20
C LEU A 460 -24.98 -31.69 -20.83
N PRO A 461 -24.23 -30.65 -20.40
CA PRO A 461 -22.93 -30.36 -20.97
C PRO A 461 -21.97 -31.56 -20.86
N THR A 462 -21.19 -31.81 -21.92
CA THR A 462 -20.25 -32.94 -21.98
C THR A 462 -19.29 -32.98 -20.79
N LYS A 463 -18.88 -31.80 -20.29
CA LYS A 463 -18.00 -31.67 -19.12
C LYS A 463 -18.61 -32.27 -17.85
N ILE A 464 -19.92 -32.17 -17.65
CA ILE A 464 -20.60 -32.73 -16.47
C ILE A 464 -20.72 -34.25 -16.56
N ARG A 465 -21.01 -34.77 -17.75
CA ARG A 465 -21.01 -36.23 -18.00
C ARG A 465 -19.64 -36.82 -17.71
N HIS A 466 -18.59 -36.20 -18.23
CA HIS A 466 -17.21 -36.63 -17.98
C HIS A 466 -16.82 -36.55 -16.50
N LEU A 467 -17.25 -35.49 -15.79
CA LEU A 467 -17.01 -35.34 -14.35
C LEU A 467 -17.60 -36.51 -13.53
N LEU A 468 -18.81 -36.97 -13.90
CA LEU A 468 -19.48 -38.09 -13.25
C LEU A 468 -18.85 -39.45 -13.61
N GLU A 469 -18.37 -39.62 -14.84
CA GLU A 469 -17.59 -40.80 -15.24
C GLU A 469 -16.28 -40.88 -14.45
N GLN A 470 -15.51 -39.78 -14.42
CA GLN A 470 -14.25 -39.66 -13.69
C GLN A 470 -14.40 -39.87 -12.18
N TRP A 471 -15.56 -39.53 -11.60
CA TRP A 471 -15.82 -39.76 -10.18
C TRP A 471 -15.75 -41.24 -9.81
N SER A 472 -16.22 -42.13 -10.69
CA SER A 472 -16.19 -43.57 -10.43
C SER A 472 -14.74 -44.08 -10.38
N GLU A 473 -13.92 -43.65 -11.33
CA GLU A 473 -12.47 -43.96 -11.37
C GLU A 473 -11.73 -43.36 -10.17
N MET A 474 -12.05 -42.12 -9.80
CA MET A 474 -11.46 -41.42 -8.66
C MET A 474 -11.82 -42.11 -7.34
N LYS A 475 -13.07 -42.53 -7.16
CA LYS A 475 -13.52 -43.26 -5.98
C LYS A 475 -12.75 -44.58 -5.82
N GLU A 476 -12.55 -45.31 -6.91
CA GLU A 476 -11.74 -46.54 -6.91
C GLU A 476 -10.28 -46.26 -6.55
N ALA A 477 -9.67 -45.27 -7.22
CA ALA A 477 -8.27 -44.89 -6.98
C ALA A 477 -7.99 -44.49 -5.53
N TYR A 478 -8.89 -43.72 -4.90
CA TYR A 478 -8.76 -43.29 -3.50
C TYR A 478 -9.23 -44.33 -2.48
N SER A 479 -9.81 -45.45 -2.90
CA SER A 479 -10.17 -46.58 -2.01
C SER A 479 -9.04 -47.62 -1.87
N GLY A 480 -7.97 -47.49 -2.66
CA GLY A 480 -6.80 -48.37 -2.62
C GLY A 480 -5.87 -48.15 -1.42
N SER A 481 -4.74 -48.86 -1.39
CA SER A 481 -3.69 -48.67 -0.38
C SER A 481 -2.79 -47.48 -0.67
N GLU A 482 -2.56 -47.18 -1.96
CA GLU A 482 -1.69 -46.11 -2.44
C GLU A 482 -2.34 -45.39 -3.62
N LEU A 483 -2.10 -44.08 -3.75
CA LEU A 483 -2.39 -43.32 -4.95
C LEU A 483 -1.12 -43.15 -5.77
N ILE A 484 -1.20 -43.49 -7.06
CA ILE A 484 -0.12 -43.28 -8.03
C ILE A 484 -0.50 -42.10 -8.92
N PHE A 485 0.34 -41.07 -8.93
CA PHE A 485 0.16 -39.91 -9.81
C PHE A 485 1.50 -39.45 -10.37
N LYS A 486 1.46 -38.84 -11.56
CA LYS A 486 2.66 -38.33 -12.24
C LYS A 486 2.86 -36.85 -11.98
N ILE A 487 4.06 -36.45 -11.56
CA ILE A 487 4.52 -35.06 -11.60
C ILE A 487 5.65 -34.97 -12.61
N ARG A 488 5.40 -34.30 -13.74
CA ARG A 488 6.31 -34.28 -14.90
C ARG A 488 6.60 -35.75 -15.31
N ASP A 489 7.87 -36.15 -15.36
CA ASP A 489 8.29 -37.50 -15.76
C ASP A 489 8.44 -38.48 -14.57
N ARG A 490 8.08 -38.07 -13.35
CA ARG A 490 8.22 -38.91 -12.13
C ARG A 490 6.87 -39.45 -11.68
N GLU A 491 6.81 -40.77 -11.48
CA GLU A 491 5.71 -41.41 -10.76
C GLU A 491 5.92 -41.27 -9.26
N ILE A 492 4.92 -40.73 -8.57
CA ILE A 492 4.90 -40.60 -7.12
C ILE A 492 3.85 -41.55 -6.59
N ARG A 493 4.24 -42.34 -5.58
CA ARG A 493 3.36 -43.27 -4.87
C ARG A 493 3.16 -42.77 -3.45
N GLU A 494 1.91 -42.47 -3.10
CA GLU A 494 1.55 -41.96 -1.79
C GLU A 494 0.58 -42.93 -1.10
N PRO A 495 0.92 -43.45 0.10
CA PRO A 495 -0.03 -44.20 0.91
C PRO A 495 -1.30 -43.39 1.16
N LEU A 496 -2.46 -44.03 1.07
CA LEU A 496 -3.77 -43.42 1.31
C LEU A 496 -4.23 -43.52 2.76
N HIS A 497 -3.61 -44.42 3.54
CA HIS A 497 -3.98 -44.71 4.92
C HIS A 497 -2.79 -44.54 5.87
N VAL A 498 -3.08 -44.17 7.12
CA VAL A 498 -2.14 -44.16 8.25
C VAL A 498 -2.75 -44.98 9.36
N GLU A 499 -2.05 -46.02 9.80
CA GLU A 499 -2.49 -46.84 10.93
C GLU A 499 -2.19 -46.13 12.26
N THR A 500 -3.22 -45.99 13.09
CA THR A 500 -3.09 -45.45 14.46
C THR A 500 -2.57 -46.52 15.43
N LEU A 501 -2.15 -46.11 16.63
CA LEU A 501 -1.75 -47.04 17.70
C LEU A 501 -2.86 -48.05 18.09
N ALA A 502 -4.13 -47.74 17.82
CA ALA A 502 -5.27 -48.62 18.06
C ALA A 502 -5.58 -49.58 16.90
N GLY A 503 -4.84 -49.54 15.79
CA GLY A 503 -5.07 -50.33 14.59
C GLY A 503 -6.10 -49.74 13.62
N THR A 504 -6.72 -48.59 13.93
CA THR A 504 -7.62 -47.89 13.00
C THR A 504 -6.84 -47.37 11.80
N GLN A 505 -7.31 -47.68 10.60
CA GLN A 505 -6.78 -47.17 9.34
C GLN A 505 -7.39 -45.79 9.03
N LEU A 506 -6.64 -44.72 9.31
CA LEU A 506 -7.07 -43.36 9.06
C LEU A 506 -6.78 -42.95 7.61
N SER A 507 -7.81 -42.68 6.81
CA SER A 507 -7.64 -42.17 5.45
C SER A 507 -7.06 -40.76 5.45
N ARG A 508 -6.05 -40.51 4.62
CA ARG A 508 -5.45 -39.18 4.45
C ARG A 508 -6.36 -38.22 3.69
N VAL A 509 -7.18 -38.76 2.79
CA VAL A 509 -8.24 -38.05 2.07
C VAL A 509 -9.51 -38.86 2.24
N SER A 510 -10.52 -38.28 2.88
CA SER A 510 -11.80 -38.94 3.12
C SER A 510 -12.78 -38.63 2.00
N LEU A 511 -13.33 -39.68 1.37
CA LEU A 511 -14.33 -39.53 0.32
C LEU A 511 -15.71 -39.20 0.92
N PRO A 512 -16.50 -38.31 0.28
CA PRO A 512 -17.85 -38.03 0.72
C PRO A 512 -18.74 -39.28 0.66
N LYS A 513 -19.59 -39.46 1.69
CA LYS A 513 -20.63 -40.50 1.73
C LYS A 513 -21.92 -39.99 1.10
N ILE A 514 -21.84 -39.59 -0.16
CA ILE A 514 -22.96 -39.06 -0.96
C ILE A 514 -23.30 -40.09 -2.04
N GLU A 515 -24.58 -40.41 -2.21
CA GLU A 515 -25.05 -41.38 -3.21
C GLU A 515 -25.72 -40.71 -4.42
N GLY A 516 -26.47 -39.62 -4.22
CA GLY A 516 -27.18 -38.94 -5.30
C GLY A 516 -26.24 -38.31 -6.32
N ARG A 517 -26.47 -38.58 -7.62
CA ARG A 517 -25.65 -38.07 -8.73
C ARG A 517 -25.69 -36.54 -8.81
N GLY A 518 -26.81 -35.93 -8.45
CA GLY A 518 -26.94 -34.46 -8.40
C GLY A 518 -26.08 -33.83 -7.31
N ASP A 519 -26.09 -34.39 -6.10
CA ASP A 519 -25.27 -33.94 -4.98
C ASP A 519 -23.77 -34.19 -5.24
N ILE A 520 -23.43 -35.32 -5.86
CA ILE A 520 -22.07 -35.61 -6.32
C ILE A 520 -21.63 -34.55 -7.35
N THR A 521 -22.47 -34.22 -8.32
CA THR A 521 -22.18 -33.16 -9.32
C THR A 521 -21.90 -31.84 -8.63
N ARG A 522 -22.77 -31.44 -7.69
CA ARG A 522 -22.60 -30.21 -6.91
C ARG A 522 -21.28 -30.21 -6.15
N TRP A 523 -20.97 -31.30 -5.45
CA TRP A 523 -19.76 -31.43 -4.64
C TRP A 523 -18.49 -31.41 -5.50
N LEU A 524 -18.45 -32.17 -6.60
CA LEU A 524 -17.31 -32.19 -7.54
C LEU A 524 -17.06 -30.83 -8.20
N MET A 525 -18.10 -30.02 -8.39
CA MET A 525 -17.92 -28.67 -8.90
C MET A 525 -17.51 -27.68 -7.81
N LEU A 526 -18.03 -27.78 -6.57
CA LEU A 526 -17.75 -26.77 -5.55
C LEU A 526 -16.54 -27.06 -4.66
N GLU A 527 -16.30 -28.33 -4.34
CA GLU A 527 -15.45 -28.77 -3.22
C GLU A 527 -14.73 -30.10 -3.51
N ASN A 528 -14.38 -30.33 -4.78
CA ASN A 528 -13.69 -31.53 -5.24
C ASN A 528 -12.46 -31.92 -4.39
N LEU A 529 -11.98 -33.15 -4.59
CA LEU A 529 -10.78 -33.64 -3.92
C LEU A 529 -9.58 -32.69 -4.11
N PRO A 530 -8.65 -32.64 -3.12
CA PRO A 530 -7.43 -31.87 -3.25
C PRO A 530 -6.70 -32.17 -4.56
N GLY A 531 -6.17 -31.16 -5.23
CA GLY A 531 -5.52 -31.29 -6.53
C GLY A 531 -6.46 -31.29 -7.74
N HIS A 532 -7.78 -31.24 -7.55
CA HIS A 532 -8.76 -31.15 -8.64
C HIS A 532 -9.51 -29.82 -8.60
N PHE A 533 -9.86 -29.28 -9.78
CA PHE A 533 -10.64 -28.05 -9.88
C PHE A 533 -11.95 -28.14 -9.08
N PRO A 534 -12.36 -27.08 -8.33
CA PRO A 534 -11.76 -25.74 -8.22
C PRO A 534 -10.73 -25.59 -7.09
N TYR A 535 -10.06 -26.69 -6.70
CA TYR A 535 -8.97 -26.74 -5.71
C TYR A 535 -9.36 -26.24 -4.31
N THR A 536 -10.64 -26.23 -3.99
CA THR A 536 -11.19 -25.77 -2.71
C THR A 536 -10.50 -26.46 -1.53
N ALA A 537 -10.32 -27.78 -1.62
CA ALA A 537 -9.70 -28.59 -0.57
C ALA A 537 -8.17 -28.56 -0.58
N GLY A 538 -7.52 -27.93 -1.57
CA GLY A 538 -6.07 -27.88 -1.74
C GLY A 538 -5.66 -27.96 -3.20
N VAL A 539 -4.52 -27.33 -3.56
CA VAL A 539 -4.00 -27.30 -4.95
C VAL A 539 -3.18 -28.54 -5.33
N PHE A 540 -2.85 -29.39 -4.36
CA PHE A 540 -2.11 -30.64 -4.56
C PHE A 540 -2.92 -31.81 -3.98
N PRO A 541 -2.81 -33.02 -4.57
CA PRO A 541 -3.51 -34.21 -4.05
C PRO A 541 -3.15 -34.55 -2.60
N PHE A 542 -1.87 -34.37 -2.25
CA PHE A 542 -1.37 -34.58 -0.89
C PHE A 542 -0.38 -33.50 -0.50
N ARG A 543 -0.17 -33.35 0.80
CA ARG A 543 0.97 -32.63 1.33
C ARG A 543 2.25 -33.41 1.11
N ARG A 544 3.35 -32.68 0.96
CA ARG A 544 4.70 -33.23 1.00
C ARG A 544 4.97 -33.85 2.37
N ARG A 545 5.68 -34.98 2.38
CA ARG A 545 6.08 -35.70 3.60
C ARG A 545 7.44 -35.24 4.10
N ASP A 546 8.31 -34.92 3.16
CA ASP A 546 9.69 -34.48 3.28
C ASP A 546 9.81 -32.97 3.57
N GLU A 547 8.82 -32.18 3.16
CA GLU A 547 8.82 -30.73 3.31
C GLU A 547 7.61 -30.26 4.13
N HIS A 548 7.86 -29.95 5.41
CA HIS A 548 6.88 -29.31 6.26
C HIS A 548 6.53 -27.90 5.76
N PRO A 549 5.29 -27.42 5.97
CA PRO A 549 4.92 -26.05 5.59
C PRO A 549 5.61 -24.98 6.45
N LYS A 550 6.27 -25.40 7.55
CA LYS A 550 6.96 -24.52 8.49
C LYS A 550 7.91 -23.57 7.75
N ARG A 551 7.74 -22.27 7.96
CA ARG A 551 8.67 -21.24 7.49
C ARG A 551 8.80 -20.17 8.57
N MET A 552 9.87 -20.24 9.36
CA MET A 552 10.05 -19.34 10.50
C MET A 552 10.63 -17.98 10.06
N PHE A 553 9.94 -16.91 10.45
CA PHE A 553 10.34 -15.52 10.24
C PHE A 553 11.49 -15.15 11.19
N ALA A 554 12.60 -14.65 10.65
CA ALA A 554 13.76 -14.25 11.44
C ALA A 554 14.52 -13.08 10.79
N GLY A 555 15.07 -12.23 11.65
CA GLY A 555 15.91 -11.09 11.29
C GLY A 555 16.16 -10.27 12.55
N GLU A 556 17.43 -10.08 12.90
CA GLU A 556 17.84 -9.27 14.05
C GLU A 556 19.32 -8.89 13.93
N GLY A 557 19.63 -7.62 14.08
CA GLY A 557 21.00 -7.11 14.13
C GLY A 557 21.75 -7.24 12.79
N PRO A 558 23.07 -7.51 12.82
CA PRO A 558 23.88 -7.65 11.62
C PRO A 558 23.60 -8.98 10.87
N PRO A 559 23.96 -9.09 9.59
CA PRO A 559 23.72 -10.28 8.77
C PRO A 559 24.24 -11.57 9.39
N GLU A 560 25.40 -11.57 10.05
CA GLU A 560 25.99 -12.76 10.66
C GLU A 560 25.15 -13.29 11.83
N LYS A 561 24.52 -12.41 12.62
CA LYS A 561 23.64 -12.82 13.73
C LYS A 561 22.38 -13.49 13.19
N THR A 562 21.80 -12.92 12.13
CA THR A 562 20.62 -13.49 11.47
C THR A 562 20.96 -14.80 10.77
N ASN A 563 22.12 -14.90 10.12
CA ASN A 563 22.62 -16.13 9.52
C ASN A 563 22.76 -17.26 10.58
N ALA A 564 23.37 -16.96 11.73
CA ALA A 564 23.48 -17.92 12.83
C ALA A 564 22.09 -18.38 13.33
N ARG A 565 21.10 -17.49 13.33
CA ARG A 565 19.71 -17.84 13.65
C ARG A 565 19.09 -18.75 12.59
N PHE A 566 19.33 -18.51 11.30
CA PHE A 566 18.85 -19.41 10.25
C PHE A 566 19.42 -20.82 10.40
N HIS A 567 20.73 -20.96 10.63
CA HIS A 567 21.36 -22.26 10.89
C HIS A 567 20.79 -22.96 12.11
N TYR A 568 20.49 -22.21 13.17
CA TYR A 568 19.81 -22.76 14.36
C TYR A 568 18.41 -23.28 14.04
N LEU A 569 17.60 -22.51 13.30
CA LEU A 569 16.21 -22.85 12.96
C LEU A 569 16.10 -24.04 12.00
N CYS A 570 17.10 -24.24 11.14
CA CYS A 570 17.17 -25.35 10.18
C CYS A 570 17.96 -26.57 10.70
N LYS A 571 18.42 -26.55 11.95
CA LYS A 571 19.24 -27.62 12.50
C LYS A 571 18.49 -28.97 12.48
N GLY A 572 19.05 -29.94 11.74
CA GLY A 572 18.50 -31.29 11.63
C GLY A 572 17.39 -31.43 10.58
N GLU A 573 17.21 -30.44 9.70
CA GLU A 573 16.23 -30.48 8.61
C GLU A 573 16.94 -30.60 7.26
N ASP A 574 16.45 -31.47 6.38
CA ASP A 574 17.00 -31.65 5.02
C ASP A 574 16.51 -30.57 4.04
N VAL A 575 15.44 -29.85 4.39
CA VAL A 575 14.80 -28.83 3.56
C VAL A 575 14.81 -27.49 4.28
N HIS A 576 15.38 -26.47 3.66
CA HIS A 576 15.71 -25.20 4.29
C HIS A 576 14.76 -24.12 3.76
N ARG A 577 13.80 -23.71 4.59
CA ARG A 577 12.76 -22.71 4.23
C ARG A 577 12.96 -21.44 5.06
N LEU A 578 13.80 -20.54 4.55
CA LEU A 578 14.18 -19.31 5.24
C LEU A 578 13.12 -18.22 5.03
N SER A 579 12.92 -17.36 6.02
CA SER A 579 12.05 -16.19 5.90
C SER A 579 12.69 -15.00 6.60
N THR A 580 13.00 -13.98 5.82
CA THR A 580 13.88 -12.87 6.21
C THR A 580 13.06 -11.64 6.56
N ALA A 581 13.28 -11.11 7.76
CA ALA A 581 12.76 -9.84 8.24
C ALA A 581 13.86 -8.78 8.18
N PHE A 582 13.66 -7.69 7.45
CA PHE A 582 14.63 -6.59 7.38
C PHE A 582 14.34 -5.53 8.44
N ASP A 583 15.37 -4.85 8.91
CA ASP A 583 15.20 -3.70 9.81
C ASP A 583 14.47 -2.55 9.12
N SER A 584 13.94 -1.63 9.91
CA SER A 584 13.18 -0.50 9.36
C SER A 584 14.01 0.37 8.40
N VAL A 585 15.31 0.51 8.63
CA VAL A 585 16.22 1.27 7.75
C VAL A 585 16.27 0.64 6.35
N THR A 586 16.51 -0.67 6.26
CA THR A 586 16.51 -1.42 4.99
C THR A 586 15.12 -1.45 4.35
N LEU A 587 14.04 -1.58 5.13
CA LEU A 587 12.67 -1.59 4.61
C LEU A 587 12.31 -0.30 3.86
N TYR A 588 12.94 0.82 4.22
CA TYR A 588 12.77 2.12 3.57
C TYR A 588 13.87 2.45 2.56
N GLY A 589 14.78 1.51 2.26
CA GLY A 589 15.79 1.67 1.22
C GLY A 589 16.87 2.69 1.57
N GLU A 590 17.12 2.90 2.86
CA GLU A 590 18.12 3.85 3.37
C GLU A 590 19.37 3.11 3.86
N ASP A 591 20.50 3.81 3.85
CA ASP A 591 21.74 3.32 4.46
C ASP A 591 21.78 3.66 5.96
N PRO A 592 22.45 2.84 6.80
CA PRO A 592 22.72 3.17 8.19
C PRO A 592 23.48 4.49 8.35
N ASP A 593 23.03 5.36 9.27
CA ASP A 593 23.65 6.65 9.58
C ASP A 593 23.88 6.80 11.10
N ARG A 594 24.78 7.72 11.50
CA ARG A 594 25.03 8.11 12.90
C ARG A 594 23.95 9.03 13.47
N ARG A 595 23.10 9.63 12.63
CA ARG A 595 21.97 10.44 13.08
C ARG A 595 21.12 9.61 14.05
N PRO A 596 20.81 10.08 15.27
CA PRO A 596 20.25 9.23 16.32
C PRO A 596 18.93 8.53 15.95
N ASP A 597 18.08 9.20 15.17
CA ASP A 597 16.80 8.65 14.70
C ASP A 597 16.94 7.53 13.65
N ILE A 598 18.07 7.44 12.96
CA ILE A 598 18.44 6.31 12.09
C ILE A 598 19.21 5.27 12.91
N TYR A 599 20.28 5.67 13.60
CA TYR A 599 21.20 4.78 14.31
C TYR A 599 20.48 3.88 15.32
N GLY A 600 19.54 4.44 16.09
CA GLY A 600 18.76 3.67 17.08
C GLY A 600 17.84 2.61 16.47
N LYS A 601 17.67 2.59 15.15
CA LYS A 601 16.81 1.64 14.41
C LYS A 601 17.59 0.60 13.61
N VAL A 602 18.91 0.77 13.46
CA VAL A 602 19.76 -0.13 12.67
C VAL A 602 19.83 -1.50 13.34
N GLY A 603 19.35 -2.53 12.66
CA GLY A 603 19.30 -3.90 13.16
C GLY A 603 18.22 -4.16 14.22
N GLU A 604 17.36 -3.18 14.50
CA GLU A 604 16.18 -3.35 15.35
C GLU A 604 15.01 -3.89 14.53
N SER A 605 14.24 -4.80 15.13
CA SER A 605 13.06 -5.44 14.51
C SER A 605 13.33 -6.19 13.19
N GLY A 606 14.60 -6.37 12.80
CA GLY A 606 15.00 -7.04 11.58
C GLY A 606 16.52 -7.03 11.34
N VAL A 607 16.97 -7.64 10.25
CA VAL A 607 18.38 -7.62 9.83
C VAL A 607 18.69 -6.36 9.02
N SER A 608 19.84 -5.73 9.29
CA SER A 608 20.31 -4.57 8.51
C SER A 608 21.11 -5.02 7.29
N ILE A 609 20.64 -4.68 6.08
CA ILE A 609 21.27 -5.03 4.80
C ILE A 609 21.30 -3.79 3.90
N CYS A 610 22.47 -3.17 3.77
CA CYS A 610 22.67 -2.02 2.88
C CYS A 610 23.60 -2.32 1.69
N THR A 611 24.33 -3.45 1.72
CA THR A 611 25.24 -3.83 0.64
C THR A 611 25.03 -5.26 0.15
N LEU A 612 25.52 -5.56 -1.06
CA LEU A 612 25.58 -6.92 -1.58
C LEU A 612 26.41 -7.84 -0.68
N ASP A 613 27.48 -7.35 -0.06
CA ASP A 613 28.31 -8.17 0.83
C ASP A 613 27.57 -8.57 2.11
N ASP A 614 26.67 -7.72 2.60
CA ASP A 614 25.79 -8.07 3.72
C ASP A 614 24.78 -9.14 3.33
N MET A 615 24.22 -9.07 2.11
CA MET A 615 23.35 -10.12 1.57
C MET A 615 24.08 -11.47 1.45
N LYS A 616 25.35 -11.45 1.04
CA LYS A 616 26.20 -12.66 0.99
C LYS A 616 26.38 -13.28 2.37
N LYS A 617 26.75 -12.47 3.36
CA LYS A 617 26.91 -12.92 4.75
C LYS A 617 25.60 -13.48 5.33
N LEU A 618 24.47 -12.88 4.99
CA LEU A 618 23.15 -13.28 5.47
C LEU A 618 22.82 -14.74 5.09
N TYR A 619 23.17 -15.15 3.87
CA TYR A 619 22.87 -16.49 3.35
C TYR A 619 24.08 -17.42 3.23
N ASP A 620 25.19 -17.07 3.89
CA ASP A 620 26.37 -17.93 3.90
C ASP A 620 26.05 -19.32 4.49
N GLY A 621 26.61 -20.36 3.87
CA GLY A 621 26.33 -21.76 4.20
C GLY A 621 24.99 -22.33 3.66
N PHE A 622 24.17 -21.54 2.97
CA PHE A 622 22.94 -22.01 2.31
C PHE A 622 23.11 -21.97 0.78
N ASP A 623 23.06 -23.13 0.11
CA ASP A 623 23.04 -23.19 -1.37
C ASP A 623 21.67 -22.70 -1.89
N LEU A 624 21.63 -21.49 -2.46
CA LEU A 624 20.42 -20.83 -2.93
C LEU A 624 19.83 -21.46 -4.20
N CYS A 625 20.62 -22.23 -4.95
CA CYS A 625 20.17 -22.97 -6.13
C CYS A 625 19.78 -24.41 -5.81
N ALA A 626 19.99 -24.87 -4.57
CA ALA A 626 19.60 -26.22 -4.18
C ALA A 626 18.07 -26.38 -4.26
N PRO A 627 17.57 -27.51 -4.78
CA PRO A 627 16.14 -27.76 -4.85
C PRO A 627 15.49 -27.90 -3.47
N SER A 628 16.26 -28.11 -2.40
CA SER A 628 15.79 -28.18 -1.01
C SER A 628 15.85 -26.84 -0.27
N THR A 629 16.37 -25.77 -0.88
CA THR A 629 16.44 -24.44 -0.26
C THR A 629 15.39 -23.53 -0.87
N SER A 630 14.73 -22.71 -0.06
CA SER A 630 13.89 -21.61 -0.56
C SER A 630 13.87 -20.43 0.41
N VAL A 631 14.13 -19.24 -0.12
CA VAL A 631 14.23 -18.01 0.68
C VAL A 631 13.03 -17.11 0.42
N SER A 632 12.35 -16.72 1.49
CA SER A 632 11.33 -15.66 1.45
C SER A 632 11.93 -14.38 2.02
N MET A 633 11.73 -13.26 1.33
CA MET A 633 12.21 -11.94 1.74
C MET A 633 11.03 -10.98 1.85
N THR A 634 10.73 -10.53 3.07
CA THR A 634 9.61 -9.62 3.36
C THR A 634 10.10 -8.18 3.18
N ILE A 635 10.09 -7.72 1.93
CA ILE A 635 10.52 -6.38 1.50
C ILE A 635 9.55 -5.85 0.44
N ASN A 636 9.25 -4.54 0.46
CA ASN A 636 8.28 -3.92 -0.44
C ASN A 636 8.88 -2.74 -1.23
N GLY A 637 9.04 -1.56 -0.62
CA GLY A 637 9.54 -0.35 -1.29
C GLY A 637 10.80 -0.57 -2.13
N PRO A 638 11.93 -0.98 -1.53
CA PRO A 638 13.19 -1.26 -2.23
C PRO A 638 13.31 -2.73 -2.68
N ALA A 639 12.18 -3.44 -2.85
CA ALA A 639 12.20 -4.84 -3.27
C ALA A 639 12.99 -5.11 -4.58
N PRO A 640 12.95 -4.25 -5.62
CA PRO A 640 13.77 -4.44 -6.81
C PRO A 640 15.28 -4.48 -6.50
N MET A 641 15.75 -3.59 -5.62
CA MET A 641 17.16 -3.48 -5.23
C MET A 641 17.59 -4.71 -4.43
N ILE A 642 16.79 -5.11 -3.43
CA ILE A 642 17.07 -6.28 -2.58
C ILE A 642 17.01 -7.59 -3.40
N LEU A 643 16.08 -7.68 -4.37
CA LEU A 643 16.02 -8.83 -5.28
C LEU A 643 17.26 -8.92 -6.16
N ALA A 644 17.77 -7.80 -6.66
CA ALA A 644 19.02 -7.76 -7.41
C ALA A 644 20.21 -8.22 -6.55
N MET A 645 20.30 -7.77 -5.28
CA MET A 645 21.32 -8.26 -4.34
C MET A 645 21.23 -9.77 -4.12
N PHE A 646 20.01 -10.30 -3.98
CA PHE A 646 19.77 -11.73 -3.79
C PHE A 646 20.20 -12.56 -5.00
N PHE A 647 19.85 -12.16 -6.23
CA PHE A 647 20.28 -12.87 -7.43
C PHE A 647 21.80 -12.82 -7.62
N ASN A 648 22.43 -11.67 -7.39
CA ASN A 648 23.88 -11.56 -7.42
C ASN A 648 24.55 -12.45 -6.35
N THR A 649 23.95 -12.55 -5.17
CA THR A 649 24.43 -13.49 -4.12
C THR A 649 24.37 -14.94 -4.60
N ALA A 650 23.27 -15.36 -5.22
CA ALA A 650 23.13 -16.70 -5.76
C ALA A 650 24.09 -16.98 -6.94
N ILE A 651 24.32 -15.99 -7.81
CA ILE A 651 25.31 -16.05 -8.90
C ILE A 651 26.72 -16.23 -8.32
N ASP A 652 27.11 -15.39 -7.37
CA ASP A 652 28.44 -15.44 -6.75
C ASP A 652 28.68 -16.78 -6.03
N GLN A 653 27.66 -17.39 -5.41
CA GLN A 653 27.75 -18.74 -4.85
C GLN A 653 28.10 -19.79 -5.91
N GLN A 654 27.48 -19.74 -7.10
CA GLN A 654 27.76 -20.70 -8.17
C GLN A 654 29.08 -20.41 -8.89
N VAL A 655 29.49 -19.15 -8.99
CA VAL A 655 30.84 -18.77 -9.46
C VAL A 655 31.91 -19.34 -8.53
N GLU A 656 31.73 -19.20 -7.21
CA GLU A 656 32.68 -19.75 -6.24
C GLU A 656 32.71 -21.28 -6.30
N LYS A 657 31.56 -21.93 -6.46
CA LYS A 657 31.49 -23.38 -6.69
C LYS A 657 32.22 -23.79 -7.98
N TYR A 658 32.05 -23.04 -9.06
CA TYR A 658 32.77 -23.26 -10.31
C TYR A 658 34.30 -23.15 -10.11
N ARG A 659 34.77 -22.11 -9.41
CA ARG A 659 36.20 -21.94 -9.08
C ARG A 659 36.74 -23.13 -8.30
N GLN A 660 35.99 -23.62 -7.31
CA GLN A 660 36.39 -24.78 -6.50
C GLN A 660 36.45 -26.07 -7.33
N GLU A 661 35.53 -26.26 -8.27
CA GLU A 661 35.46 -27.46 -9.11
C GLU A 661 36.45 -27.45 -10.29
N LYS A 662 36.72 -26.28 -10.89
CA LYS A 662 37.52 -26.14 -12.12
C LYS A 662 38.93 -25.56 -11.89
N GLY A 663 39.15 -24.86 -10.78
CA GLY A 663 40.44 -24.23 -10.46
C GLY A 663 40.78 -22.98 -11.29
N SER A 664 39.79 -22.37 -11.97
CA SER A 664 39.97 -21.15 -12.76
C SER A 664 38.75 -20.23 -12.65
N GLU A 665 38.91 -18.96 -13.03
CA GLU A 665 37.77 -18.07 -13.25
C GLU A 665 36.90 -18.59 -14.41
N PRO A 666 35.57 -18.40 -14.34
CA PRO A 666 34.70 -18.61 -15.49
C PRO A 666 35.01 -17.58 -16.58
N ASP A 667 35.06 -18.04 -17.83
CA ASP A 667 35.08 -17.14 -18.98
C ASP A 667 33.67 -16.57 -19.25
N GLN A 668 33.53 -15.74 -20.28
CA GLN A 668 32.25 -15.10 -20.60
C GLN A 668 31.12 -16.12 -20.84
N GLN A 669 31.42 -17.22 -21.55
CA GLN A 669 30.41 -18.23 -21.85
C GLN A 669 30.00 -18.97 -20.57
N ALA A 670 30.97 -19.36 -19.73
CA ALA A 670 30.69 -19.99 -18.45
C ALA A 670 29.88 -19.08 -17.51
N MET A 671 30.15 -17.77 -17.51
CA MET A 671 29.35 -16.80 -16.75
C MET A 671 27.90 -16.74 -17.22
N GLU A 672 27.67 -16.65 -18.53
CA GLU A 672 26.31 -16.66 -19.11
C GLU A 672 25.56 -17.96 -18.75
N GLU A 673 26.24 -19.10 -18.78
CA GLU A 673 25.67 -20.40 -18.37
C GLU A 673 25.34 -20.45 -16.87
N ILE A 674 26.20 -19.90 -16.01
CA ILE A 674 25.97 -19.80 -14.56
C ILE A 674 24.78 -18.90 -14.26
N GLU A 675 24.72 -17.70 -14.86
CA GLU A 675 23.62 -16.75 -14.65
C GLU A 675 22.28 -17.36 -15.06
N GLN A 676 22.20 -17.97 -16.26
CA GLN A 676 21.00 -18.64 -16.71
C GLN A 676 20.61 -19.82 -15.80
N PHE A 677 21.58 -20.61 -15.35
CA PHE A 677 21.34 -21.71 -14.42
C PHE A 677 20.75 -21.18 -13.11
N VAL A 678 21.31 -20.12 -12.53
CA VAL A 678 20.87 -19.53 -11.27
C VAL A 678 19.44 -19.00 -11.41
N LEU A 679 19.19 -18.14 -12.40
CA LEU A 679 17.88 -17.51 -12.61
C LEU A 679 16.76 -18.54 -12.81
N GLN A 680 17.05 -19.68 -13.48
CA GLN A 680 16.06 -20.72 -13.72
C GLN A 680 15.84 -21.67 -12.52
N ASN A 681 16.83 -21.81 -11.63
CA ASN A 681 16.78 -22.80 -10.55
C ASN A 681 16.57 -22.22 -9.15
N VAL A 682 16.92 -20.95 -8.92
CA VAL A 682 16.74 -20.28 -7.63
C VAL A 682 15.28 -20.32 -7.18
N ARG A 683 15.07 -20.67 -5.90
CA ARG A 683 13.73 -20.84 -5.31
C ARG A 683 13.50 -19.82 -4.21
N GLY A 684 12.38 -19.12 -4.27
CA GLY A 684 12.06 -18.16 -3.22
C GLY A 684 10.87 -17.28 -3.53
N THR A 685 10.71 -16.26 -2.70
CA THR A 685 9.62 -15.28 -2.78
C THR A 685 10.16 -13.94 -2.34
N VAL A 686 9.92 -12.91 -3.15
CA VAL A 686 9.98 -11.51 -2.69
C VAL A 686 8.54 -11.05 -2.45
N GLN A 687 8.31 -10.30 -1.38
CA GLN A 687 6.94 -9.90 -1.04
C GLN A 687 6.39 -8.86 -2.01
N ALA A 688 7.03 -7.69 -2.11
CA ALA A 688 6.88 -6.72 -3.20
C ALA A 688 5.43 -6.36 -3.62
N ASP A 689 4.47 -6.43 -2.70
CA ASP A 689 3.08 -6.08 -2.99
C ASP A 689 2.85 -4.60 -2.66
N ILE A 690 3.00 -3.74 -3.66
CA ILE A 690 2.87 -2.28 -3.54
C ILE A 690 1.44 -1.84 -3.20
N LEU A 691 0.41 -2.58 -3.65
CA LEU A 691 -0.98 -2.18 -3.45
C LEU A 691 -1.40 -2.25 -1.97
N LYS A 692 -0.88 -3.21 -1.21
CA LYS A 692 -1.12 -3.25 0.25
C LYS A 692 -0.34 -2.18 1.01
N GLU A 693 0.72 -1.60 0.42
CA GLU A 693 1.52 -0.57 1.09
C GLU A 693 0.70 0.70 1.26
N ASP A 694 -0.02 1.13 0.22
CA ASP A 694 -0.94 2.27 0.31
C ASP A 694 -2.16 1.98 1.18
N GLN A 695 -2.61 0.72 1.21
CA GLN A 695 -3.81 0.33 1.96
C GLN A 695 -3.59 0.17 3.47
N ALA A 696 -2.39 -0.26 3.89
CA ALA A 696 -2.17 -0.69 5.28
C ALA A 696 -0.73 -0.62 5.80
N GLN A 697 0.26 -1.10 5.06
CA GLN A 697 1.61 -1.29 5.62
C GLN A 697 2.46 -0.02 5.63
N ASN A 698 2.19 0.92 4.72
CA ASN A 698 2.79 2.25 4.69
C ASN A 698 4.33 2.26 4.56
N THR A 699 4.94 1.28 3.88
CA THR A 699 6.40 1.23 3.58
C THR A 699 6.73 1.48 2.10
N CYS A 700 5.80 2.07 1.35
CA CYS A 700 6.07 2.50 -0.03
C CYS A 700 6.88 3.79 -0.03
N ILE A 701 8.11 3.73 -0.57
CA ILE A 701 9.05 4.86 -0.65
C ILE A 701 9.00 5.59 -1.99
N PHE A 702 8.32 5.01 -2.98
CA PHE A 702 8.11 5.60 -4.30
C PHE A 702 6.64 5.94 -4.52
N SER A 703 6.35 6.71 -5.58
CA SER A 703 4.96 6.85 -6.02
C SER A 703 4.41 5.49 -6.48
N ILE A 704 3.11 5.27 -6.25
CA ILE A 704 2.45 3.99 -6.57
C ILE A 704 2.62 3.64 -8.06
N ASP A 705 2.47 4.62 -8.96
CA ASP A 705 2.67 4.40 -10.40
C ASP A 705 4.09 3.93 -10.72
N PHE A 706 5.11 4.58 -10.15
CA PHE A 706 6.50 4.20 -10.38
C PHE A 706 6.80 2.81 -9.80
N ALA A 707 6.34 2.54 -8.58
CA ALA A 707 6.52 1.25 -7.93
C ALA A 707 5.85 0.10 -8.71
N LEU A 708 4.61 0.28 -9.17
CA LEU A 708 3.93 -0.71 -10.02
C LEU A 708 4.65 -0.94 -11.35
N ARG A 709 5.22 0.12 -11.96
CA ARG A 709 6.05 -0.01 -13.17
C ARG A 709 7.27 -0.89 -12.93
N MET A 710 8.01 -0.64 -11.85
CA MET A 710 9.14 -1.50 -11.47
C MET A 710 8.70 -2.95 -11.25
N MET A 711 7.53 -3.19 -10.64
CA MET A 711 6.99 -4.55 -10.49
C MET A 711 6.70 -5.21 -11.83
N GLY A 712 6.14 -4.47 -12.80
CA GLY A 712 5.97 -4.98 -14.15
C GLY A 712 7.31 -5.24 -14.86
N ASP A 713 8.35 -4.44 -14.61
CA ASP A 713 9.68 -4.64 -15.18
C ASP A 713 10.35 -5.90 -14.61
N ILE A 714 10.23 -6.14 -13.30
CA ILE A 714 10.66 -7.39 -12.65
C ILE A 714 9.93 -8.58 -13.28
N GLN A 715 8.62 -8.48 -13.47
CA GLN A 715 7.85 -9.58 -14.04
C GLN A 715 8.21 -9.84 -15.51
N GLN A 716 8.46 -8.79 -16.31
CA GLN A 716 8.95 -8.94 -17.68
C GLN A 716 10.32 -9.65 -17.69
N PHE A 717 11.25 -9.20 -16.83
CA PHE A 717 12.55 -9.85 -16.67
C PHE A 717 12.42 -11.33 -16.29
N PHE A 718 11.48 -11.68 -15.40
CA PHE A 718 11.23 -13.08 -15.03
C PHE A 718 10.75 -13.92 -16.20
N ILE A 719 9.95 -13.35 -17.10
CA ILE A 719 9.46 -14.04 -18.31
C ILE A 719 10.62 -14.25 -19.27
N ASP A 720 11.37 -13.18 -19.58
CA ASP A 720 12.46 -13.17 -20.55
C ASP A 720 13.59 -14.14 -20.13
N GLU A 721 13.98 -14.10 -18.86
CA GLU A 721 15.03 -14.95 -18.28
C GLU A 721 14.53 -16.31 -17.76
N LYS A 722 13.24 -16.61 -17.94
CA LYS A 722 12.61 -17.88 -17.53
C LYS A 722 12.76 -18.19 -16.03
N VAL A 723 12.69 -17.17 -15.18
CA VAL A 723 12.67 -17.28 -13.71
C VAL A 723 11.34 -17.88 -13.25
N ARG A 724 11.27 -19.22 -13.24
CA ARG A 724 10.01 -19.98 -13.02
C ARG A 724 9.80 -20.51 -11.60
N ASN A 725 10.83 -20.40 -10.76
CA ASN A 725 10.89 -20.99 -9.43
C ASN A 725 10.89 -19.94 -8.31
N TYR A 726 10.89 -18.65 -8.67
CA TYR A 726 10.86 -17.53 -7.74
C TYR A 726 9.54 -16.76 -7.89
N TYR A 727 8.87 -16.45 -6.78
CA TYR A 727 7.64 -15.66 -6.78
C TYR A 727 8.02 -14.17 -6.81
N SER A 728 7.58 -13.46 -7.86
CA SER A 728 7.88 -12.03 -8.09
C SER A 728 7.05 -11.12 -7.20
N VAL A 729 5.87 -11.57 -6.78
CA VAL A 729 4.95 -10.85 -5.89
C VAL A 729 4.28 -11.84 -4.94
N SER A 730 4.27 -11.52 -3.65
CA SER A 730 3.44 -12.16 -2.65
C SER A 730 2.31 -11.23 -2.20
N ILE A 731 1.18 -11.33 -2.90
CA ILE A 731 -0.03 -10.53 -2.70
C ILE A 731 -0.57 -10.76 -1.29
N SER A 732 -0.57 -9.74 -0.45
CA SER A 732 -0.61 -9.91 1.01
C SER A 732 -1.79 -9.20 1.68
N GLY A 733 -2.64 -9.98 2.34
CA GLY A 733 -3.67 -9.52 3.26
C GLY A 733 -3.26 -9.43 4.72
N TYR A 734 -2.13 -10.02 5.12
CA TYR A 734 -1.70 -10.06 6.52
C TYR A 734 -1.69 -8.66 7.15
N HIS A 735 -0.97 -7.72 6.53
CA HIS A 735 -0.83 -6.34 6.99
C HIS A 735 -2.15 -5.57 7.02
N ILE A 736 -3.04 -5.82 6.05
CA ILE A 736 -4.39 -5.23 6.01
C ILE A 736 -5.21 -5.68 7.23
N ALA A 737 -5.10 -6.96 7.62
CA ALA A 737 -5.77 -7.49 8.81
C ALA A 737 -5.18 -6.93 10.11
N GLU A 738 -3.85 -6.90 10.21
CA GLU A 738 -3.17 -6.35 11.39
C GLU A 738 -3.46 -4.86 11.58
N ALA A 739 -3.67 -4.10 10.49
CA ALA A 739 -4.08 -2.69 10.54
C ALA A 739 -5.52 -2.48 11.04
N GLY A 740 -6.37 -3.50 11.09
CA GLY A 740 -7.74 -3.33 11.53
C GLY A 740 -8.78 -4.22 10.85
N ALA A 741 -8.49 -4.71 9.65
CA ALA A 741 -9.51 -5.32 8.80
C ALA A 741 -10.00 -6.68 9.34
N ASN A 742 -11.31 -6.88 9.25
CA ASN A 742 -11.90 -8.20 9.52
C ASN A 742 -11.52 -9.21 8.41
N PRO A 743 -11.75 -10.52 8.60
CA PRO A 743 -11.31 -11.56 7.66
C PRO A 743 -11.89 -11.40 6.25
N ILE A 744 -13.13 -10.91 6.13
CA ILE A 744 -13.82 -10.72 4.85
C ILE A 744 -13.15 -9.58 4.08
N THR A 745 -12.93 -8.44 4.74
CA THR A 745 -12.26 -7.27 4.14
C THR A 745 -10.83 -7.61 3.74
N GLN A 746 -10.08 -8.32 4.60
CA GLN A 746 -8.75 -8.83 4.26
C GLN A 746 -8.79 -9.64 2.96
N LEU A 747 -9.62 -10.69 2.91
CA LEU A 747 -9.67 -11.59 1.77
C LEU A 747 -10.09 -10.86 0.48
N ALA A 748 -11.10 -9.99 0.58
CA ALA A 748 -11.62 -9.23 -0.56
C ALA A 748 -10.56 -8.28 -1.14
N PHE A 749 -9.89 -7.49 -0.30
CA PHE A 749 -8.86 -6.56 -0.75
C PHE A 749 -7.64 -7.29 -1.31
N THR A 750 -7.22 -8.39 -0.68
CA THR A 750 -6.07 -9.19 -1.16
C THR A 750 -6.34 -9.79 -2.54
N LEU A 751 -7.53 -10.36 -2.76
CA LEU A 751 -7.89 -10.90 -4.08
C LEU A 751 -8.05 -9.78 -5.12
N ALA A 752 -8.63 -8.63 -4.74
CA ALA A 752 -8.73 -7.47 -5.62
C ALA A 752 -7.35 -6.94 -6.05
N ASN A 753 -6.40 -6.86 -5.11
CA ASN A 753 -5.00 -6.48 -5.41
C ASN A 753 -4.37 -7.50 -6.37
N GLY A 754 -4.54 -8.80 -6.11
CA GLY A 754 -4.03 -9.84 -7.00
C GLY A 754 -4.58 -9.75 -8.42
N LEU A 755 -5.87 -9.49 -8.56
CA LEU A 755 -6.55 -9.32 -9.85
C LEU A 755 -6.17 -8.00 -10.53
N THR A 756 -5.82 -6.96 -9.76
CA THR A 756 -5.23 -5.72 -10.29
C THR A 756 -3.88 -6.01 -10.97
N TYR A 757 -3.02 -6.83 -10.36
CA TYR A 757 -1.77 -7.26 -11.00
C TYR A 757 -2.03 -8.08 -12.27
N ILE A 758 -3.05 -8.94 -12.31
CA ILE A 758 -3.44 -9.65 -13.55
C ILE A 758 -3.78 -8.65 -14.66
N GLU A 759 -4.65 -7.68 -14.39
CA GLU A 759 -5.05 -6.68 -15.39
C GLU A 759 -3.88 -5.80 -15.82
N TYR A 760 -3.01 -5.39 -14.88
CA TYR A 760 -1.84 -4.57 -15.17
C TYR A 760 -0.81 -5.31 -16.04
N TYR A 761 -0.46 -6.56 -15.72
CA TYR A 761 0.50 -7.32 -16.53
C TYR A 761 -0.06 -7.65 -17.92
N ARG A 762 -1.37 -7.89 -18.03
CA ARG A 762 -2.03 -8.04 -19.32
C ARG A 762 -2.08 -6.75 -20.12
N SER A 763 -2.25 -5.58 -19.49
CA SER A 763 -2.20 -4.29 -20.18
C SER A 763 -0.81 -3.99 -20.75
N ARG A 764 0.23 -4.60 -20.17
CA ARG A 764 1.61 -4.61 -20.71
C ARG A 764 1.86 -5.64 -21.81
N GLY A 765 0.86 -6.46 -22.17
CA GLY A 765 0.99 -7.48 -23.22
C GLY A 765 1.53 -8.83 -22.77
N MET A 766 1.61 -9.10 -21.47
CA MET A 766 2.06 -10.39 -20.94
C MET A 766 0.94 -11.43 -20.99
N ASP A 767 1.25 -12.66 -21.40
CA ASP A 767 0.31 -13.78 -21.31
C ASP A 767 0.09 -14.21 -19.86
N VAL A 768 -1.17 -14.46 -19.49
CA VAL A 768 -1.55 -14.81 -18.11
C VAL A 768 -0.83 -16.05 -17.59
N ASP A 769 -0.55 -17.02 -18.46
CA ASP A 769 0.09 -18.29 -18.09
C ASP A 769 1.60 -18.19 -17.87
N ASP A 770 2.22 -17.11 -18.33
CA ASP A 770 3.64 -16.84 -18.15
C ASP A 770 3.94 -16.30 -16.75
N PHE A 771 3.06 -15.45 -16.19
CA PHE A 771 3.29 -14.82 -14.89
C PHE A 771 2.41 -15.34 -13.74
N ALA A 772 1.19 -15.85 -13.97
CA ALA A 772 0.28 -16.22 -12.87
C ALA A 772 0.88 -17.31 -11.95
N ARG A 773 1.76 -18.15 -12.48
CA ARG A 773 2.50 -19.17 -11.70
C ARG A 773 3.50 -18.59 -10.69
N ASN A 774 3.94 -17.34 -10.90
CA ASN A 774 4.89 -16.60 -10.08
C ASN A 774 4.19 -15.68 -9.06
N LEU A 775 2.86 -15.74 -8.98
CA LEU A 775 2.10 -15.07 -7.93
C LEU A 775 1.94 -16.00 -6.72
N SER A 776 2.28 -15.49 -5.53
CA SER A 776 1.92 -16.12 -4.25
C SER A 776 0.99 -15.21 -3.46
N PHE A 777 0.31 -15.79 -2.48
CA PHE A 777 -0.59 -15.07 -1.58
C PHE A 777 -0.14 -15.18 -0.13
N PHE A 778 -0.50 -14.20 0.69
CA PHE A 778 -0.16 -14.19 2.11
C PHE A 778 -1.32 -13.67 2.96
N PHE A 779 -1.81 -14.47 3.90
CA PHE A 779 -2.95 -14.12 4.76
C PHE A 779 -2.58 -14.17 6.25
N SER A 780 -3.28 -13.38 7.06
CA SER A 780 -3.34 -13.51 8.52
C SER A 780 -4.41 -14.52 8.91
N ASN A 781 -4.23 -15.19 10.05
CA ASN A 781 -5.22 -16.07 10.66
C ASN A 781 -5.47 -15.67 12.11
N GLY A 782 -6.67 -15.16 12.39
CA GLY A 782 -7.13 -14.78 13.73
C GLY A 782 -8.11 -15.80 14.32
N LEU A 783 -8.93 -15.35 15.28
CA LEU A 783 -9.89 -16.22 16.00
C LEU A 783 -11.33 -16.13 15.48
N ASP A 784 -11.63 -15.17 14.61
CA ASP A 784 -12.92 -15.04 13.93
C ASP A 784 -13.26 -16.29 13.10
N ALA A 785 -14.55 -16.63 13.01
CA ALA A 785 -14.99 -17.90 12.42
C ALA A 785 -14.61 -18.04 10.93
N GLU A 786 -14.60 -16.93 10.19
CA GLU A 786 -14.31 -16.87 8.76
C GLU A 786 -12.88 -17.33 8.43
N TYR A 787 -11.93 -17.20 9.36
CA TYR A 787 -10.57 -17.68 9.20
C TYR A 787 -10.48 -19.20 8.96
N SER A 788 -11.45 -19.97 9.49
CA SER A 788 -11.53 -21.42 9.26
C SER A 788 -11.80 -21.83 7.80
N VAL A 789 -12.24 -20.88 6.95
CA VAL A 789 -12.59 -21.10 5.54
C VAL A 789 -11.87 -20.14 4.58
N LEU A 790 -11.00 -19.25 5.07
CA LEU A 790 -10.40 -18.18 4.27
C LEU A 790 -9.64 -18.72 3.05
N GLY A 791 -8.76 -19.72 3.27
CA GLY A 791 -7.92 -20.29 2.22
C GLY A 791 -8.72 -21.03 1.14
N ARG A 792 -9.70 -21.84 1.53
CA ARG A 792 -10.58 -22.55 0.57
C ARG A 792 -11.44 -21.60 -0.26
N VAL A 793 -11.92 -20.50 0.32
CA VAL A 793 -12.66 -19.47 -0.44
C VAL A 793 -11.72 -18.80 -1.43
N ALA A 794 -10.51 -18.40 -1.00
CA ALA A 794 -9.51 -17.80 -1.88
C ALA A 794 -9.18 -18.69 -3.09
N ARG A 795 -8.90 -19.99 -2.85
CA ARG A 795 -8.59 -20.96 -3.91
C ARG A 795 -9.73 -21.11 -4.92
N ARG A 796 -10.97 -21.28 -4.44
CA ARG A 796 -12.12 -21.47 -5.33
C ARG A 796 -12.39 -20.26 -6.19
N LEU A 797 -12.40 -19.06 -5.59
CA LEU A 797 -12.61 -17.82 -6.32
C LEU A 797 -11.53 -17.65 -7.39
N TRP A 798 -10.26 -17.77 -7.02
CA TRP A 798 -9.15 -17.66 -7.96
C TRP A 798 -9.24 -18.67 -9.10
N ALA A 799 -9.46 -19.96 -8.80
CA ALA A 799 -9.52 -21.00 -9.81
C ALA A 799 -10.64 -20.76 -10.83
N VAL A 800 -11.84 -20.39 -10.36
CA VAL A 800 -12.99 -20.06 -11.23
C VAL A 800 -12.67 -18.84 -12.10
N ILE A 801 -12.17 -17.76 -11.49
CA ILE A 801 -11.84 -16.51 -12.21
C ILE A 801 -10.77 -16.76 -13.27
N MET A 802 -9.66 -17.39 -12.91
CA MET A 802 -8.55 -17.66 -13.82
C MET A 802 -8.99 -18.53 -15.00
N ARG A 803 -9.84 -19.53 -14.78
CA ARG A 803 -10.33 -20.40 -15.85
C ARG A 803 -11.40 -19.75 -16.72
N ASP A 804 -12.43 -19.18 -16.10
CA ASP A 804 -13.66 -18.79 -16.82
C ASP A 804 -13.59 -17.35 -17.36
N LEU A 805 -12.87 -16.45 -16.69
CA LEU A 805 -12.69 -15.06 -17.14
C LEU A 805 -11.40 -14.89 -17.95
N TYR A 806 -10.29 -15.42 -17.46
CA TYR A 806 -8.97 -15.22 -18.08
C TYR A 806 -8.52 -16.36 -19.02
N GLY A 807 -9.26 -17.47 -19.09
CA GLY A 807 -8.93 -18.60 -19.97
C GLY A 807 -7.61 -19.31 -19.62
N ALA A 808 -7.10 -19.12 -18.39
CA ALA A 808 -5.78 -19.56 -17.97
C ALA A 808 -5.71 -21.08 -17.75
N ASN A 809 -4.52 -21.66 -17.89
CA ASN A 809 -4.30 -23.09 -17.74
C ASN A 809 -4.42 -23.59 -16.29
N GLU A 810 -4.35 -24.92 -16.12
CA GLU A 810 -4.49 -25.59 -14.82
C GLU A 810 -3.50 -25.09 -13.76
N ARG A 811 -2.27 -24.74 -14.14
CA ARG A 811 -1.24 -24.26 -13.21
C ARG A 811 -1.56 -22.86 -12.71
N SER A 812 -2.04 -21.98 -13.57
CA SER A 812 -2.43 -20.61 -13.25
C SER A 812 -3.66 -20.53 -12.34
N GLN A 813 -4.53 -21.56 -12.38
CA GLN A 813 -5.70 -21.69 -11.51
C GLN A 813 -5.35 -22.06 -10.05
N LYS A 814 -4.12 -22.50 -9.76
CA LYS A 814 -3.72 -23.00 -8.45
C LYS A 814 -3.17 -21.89 -7.56
N LEU A 815 -4.06 -21.23 -6.81
CA LEU A 815 -3.66 -20.25 -5.79
C LEU A 815 -2.89 -20.92 -4.65
N LYS A 816 -1.63 -20.52 -4.48
CA LYS A 816 -0.79 -20.95 -3.37
C LYS A 816 -0.62 -19.82 -2.39
N TYR A 817 -0.69 -20.13 -1.09
CA TYR A 817 -0.58 -19.11 -0.06
C TYR A 817 0.22 -19.53 1.17
N HIS A 818 0.82 -18.54 1.79
CA HIS A 818 1.30 -18.57 3.16
C HIS A 818 0.23 -18.03 4.11
N ILE A 819 0.11 -18.61 5.30
CA ILE A 819 -0.63 -18.03 6.41
C ILE A 819 0.35 -17.73 7.54
N GLN A 820 0.18 -16.61 8.22
CA GLN A 820 0.80 -16.33 9.51
C GLN A 820 -0.28 -16.08 10.56
N THR A 821 -0.06 -16.54 11.79
CA THR A 821 -0.94 -16.30 12.94
C THR A 821 -1.01 -14.81 13.27
N SER A 822 -2.17 -14.29 13.66
CA SER A 822 -2.36 -12.85 13.86
C SER A 822 -1.55 -12.32 15.06
N GLY A 823 -0.65 -11.38 14.80
CA GLY A 823 0.13 -10.68 15.83
C GLY A 823 -0.76 -9.83 16.74
N ARG A 824 -1.79 -9.20 16.19
CA ARG A 824 -2.77 -8.38 16.90
C ARG A 824 -3.60 -9.16 17.93
N SER A 825 -3.74 -10.47 17.74
CA SER A 825 -4.40 -11.34 18.71
C SER A 825 -3.54 -11.64 19.95
N LEU A 826 -2.25 -11.30 19.89
CA LEU A 826 -1.30 -11.53 20.98
C LEU A 826 -1.23 -10.28 21.86
N HIS A 827 -1.23 -10.49 23.17
CA HIS A 827 -1.27 -9.40 24.15
C HIS A 827 -0.02 -9.39 25.00
N ALA A 828 0.38 -8.18 25.44
CA ALA A 828 1.49 -7.98 26.38
C ALA A 828 1.14 -8.38 27.82
N MET A 829 -0.15 -8.44 28.16
CA MET A 829 -0.63 -8.96 29.44
C MET A 829 -0.87 -10.46 29.32
N GLU A 830 -0.52 -11.21 30.38
CA GLU A 830 -0.73 -12.66 30.44
C GLU A 830 -0.19 -13.37 29.18
N ILE A 831 1.09 -13.12 28.87
CA ILE A 831 1.71 -13.54 27.61
C ILE A 831 1.63 -15.05 27.38
N ASP A 832 1.55 -15.87 28.44
CA ASP A 832 1.40 -17.33 28.34
C ASP A 832 0.11 -17.75 27.62
N PHE A 833 -0.94 -16.90 27.61
CA PHE A 833 -2.17 -17.19 26.86
C PHE A 833 -2.02 -17.03 25.35
N ASN A 834 -0.93 -16.41 24.88
CA ASN A 834 -0.67 -16.26 23.45
C ASN A 834 -0.48 -17.63 22.78
N ASP A 835 0.16 -18.59 23.45
CA ASP A 835 0.35 -19.96 22.92
C ASP A 835 -0.98 -20.67 22.64
N ILE A 836 -2.00 -20.43 23.46
CA ILE A 836 -3.34 -20.99 23.25
C ILE A 836 -3.95 -20.43 21.95
N ARG A 837 -3.87 -19.10 21.76
CA ARG A 837 -4.42 -18.43 20.57
C ARG A 837 -3.69 -18.87 19.30
N THR A 838 -2.36 -18.86 19.33
CA THR A 838 -1.51 -19.28 18.21
C THR A 838 -1.74 -20.75 17.85
N THR A 839 -1.93 -21.63 18.82
CA THR A 839 -2.24 -23.05 18.57
C THR A 839 -3.54 -23.22 17.79
N LEU A 840 -4.62 -22.53 18.18
CA LEU A 840 -5.91 -22.61 17.49
C LEU A 840 -5.82 -22.06 16.06
N GLN A 841 -5.12 -20.94 15.87
CA GLN A 841 -4.91 -20.32 14.57
C GLN A 841 -4.09 -21.23 13.64
N ALA A 842 -3.01 -21.81 14.15
CA ALA A 842 -2.19 -22.78 13.42
C ALA A 842 -2.99 -24.03 13.03
N LEU A 843 -3.84 -24.54 13.93
CA LEU A 843 -4.69 -25.69 13.66
C LEU A 843 -5.68 -25.44 12.51
N MET A 844 -6.36 -24.30 12.51
CA MET A 844 -7.28 -23.92 11.42
C MET A 844 -6.56 -23.78 10.09
N ALA A 845 -5.41 -23.10 10.08
CA ALA A 845 -4.56 -22.96 8.90
C ALA A 845 -4.10 -24.33 8.36
N TYR A 846 -3.74 -25.23 9.27
CA TYR A 846 -3.38 -26.59 8.93
C TYR A 846 -4.58 -27.33 8.36
N TYR A 847 -5.76 -27.33 9.00
CA TYR A 847 -6.96 -28.00 8.48
C TYR A 847 -7.37 -27.53 7.09
N ASP A 848 -7.17 -26.26 6.76
CA ASP A 848 -7.49 -25.71 5.44
C ASP A 848 -6.38 -25.88 4.38
N GLN A 849 -5.42 -26.77 4.61
CA GLN A 849 -4.33 -27.11 3.68
C GLN A 849 -3.51 -25.91 3.19
N CYS A 850 -3.05 -25.04 4.09
CA CYS A 850 -2.08 -24.00 3.75
C CYS A 850 -0.79 -24.58 3.11
N ASN A 851 -0.15 -23.81 2.22
CA ASN A 851 1.10 -24.23 1.57
C ASN A 851 2.34 -23.86 2.39
N SER A 852 2.22 -22.86 3.27
CA SER A 852 3.24 -22.42 4.20
C SER A 852 2.56 -21.86 5.44
N LEU A 853 3.11 -22.13 6.62
CA LEU A 853 2.65 -21.62 7.93
C LEU A 853 3.81 -21.05 8.72
#